data_AF-A0A287A6S7-F1
#
_entry.id   AF-A0A287A6S7-F1
#
_cell.length_a   1.000
_cell.length_b   1.000
_cell.length_c   1.000
_cell.angle_alpha   90.00
_cell.angle_beta   90.00
_cell.angle_gamma   90.00
#
_symmetry.space_group_name_H-M   'P 1'
#
loop_
_entity.id
_entity.type
_entity.pdbx_description
1 polymer ?
#
loop_
_entity_poly.entity_id
_entity_poly.type
_entity_poly.pdbx_seq_one_letter_code
_entity_poly.pdbx_strand_id
1 'polypeptide(L)'
;MDQSVAIQETLAEGEYCLIAVQGVLCEGDSRQSRLLGLVRYRLEHGGQEHALFVYTHRRMAITGDDVSLDQIVPISRDFTLEEVSREGELYILGSDVTVQLDTAELSLVFQLPFGSHTRTFLQEVARACPGFDPSTQDPEFLWLSRYRCSERETEPTTRLGWNSAPGTWPGCARIGGGGPSFEDSRPNGKGLLVDQSSWSQDKPENLLPRQNKSKSEITDMVRSSTITVADKAHILSMQKFGLRDTIVKSHLIQKEEDYTYIQNFRFFVGTYNVNGQSPKECLQPWLSHGVQAPDVYCVGFQELDLSKEAFFFHDTPKEEEWFKAVSEGLYPGTKYAKVKLIRLVGIMLLLYVKQEHAEYISEVEAETVGTGIMGRMGNKGGVAIRFRFHNTSICVVNSHLAAHTEEYERRNQDYKDICSRMQFCQVDPSLPPLTINKHDVILWLGDLNYRIEELDVEKVKKLIEEKAFQTLYAYDQLRAQVAAKAVFEGFSEGELTFQPTYKYDTGSDDWDTSEKCRAPAWCDRVLWKGKNITQLSYQSHMALKTSDHKPVSSVFDIGVRVVNEELYRKTLEEIVRSLDKLENANIPSVSLSRREFCFQNVKFMQLQVESFTIQNGPVPCQFEFINKPDEESYCKRWLNANPSRGFLLPDSIIKIELELFVNKTTATKLNSGEDKIEDILVLHLDRGKDYFLSVSGNYMPSCFGSPIHTLCYMKEPILDLPLETIRHLLAYLVACCFEAQLVTKSLKR
;
A
#
# COMPACT_ATOMS: atom_id res chain seq x y z
N MET A 1 4.49 8.64 -21.01
CA MET A 1 3.88 8.01 -22.21
C MET A 1 4.25 6.54 -22.19
N ASP A 2 3.39 5.66 -22.69
CA ASP A 2 3.73 4.23 -22.77
C ASP A 2 4.74 4.02 -23.93
N GLN A 3 5.91 3.50 -23.59
CA GLN A 3 7.02 3.23 -24.52
C GLN A 3 7.07 1.75 -24.94
N SER A 4 6.08 0.94 -24.54
CA SER A 4 5.93 -0.47 -24.94
C SER A 4 5.94 -0.66 -26.46
N VAL A 5 5.39 0.30 -27.22
CA VAL A 5 5.33 0.27 -28.69
C VAL A 5 6.72 0.24 -29.32
N ALA A 6 7.65 1.08 -28.86
CA ALA A 6 9.01 1.13 -29.39
C ALA A 6 9.77 -0.19 -29.13
N ILE A 7 9.53 -0.83 -27.97
CA ILE A 7 10.05 -2.17 -27.69
C ILE A 7 9.41 -3.20 -28.62
N GLN A 8 8.08 -3.18 -28.74
CA GLN A 8 7.29 -4.14 -29.52
C GLN A 8 7.70 -4.18 -31.00
N GLU A 9 8.13 -3.07 -31.58
CA GLU A 9 8.66 -3.00 -32.96
C GLU A 9 10.02 -3.73 -33.13
N THR A 10 10.76 -3.99 -32.05
CA THR A 10 12.03 -4.74 -32.06
C THR A 10 11.88 -6.25 -31.76
N LEU A 11 10.68 -6.68 -31.37
CA LEU A 11 10.39 -8.07 -31.01
C LEU A 11 10.00 -8.90 -32.23
N ALA A 12 10.28 -10.20 -32.17
CA ALA A 12 9.93 -11.13 -33.23
C ALA A 12 8.49 -11.66 -33.10
N GLU A 13 7.97 -12.29 -34.16
CA GLU A 13 6.60 -12.82 -34.17
C GLU A 13 6.39 -13.84 -33.04
N GLY A 14 5.33 -13.65 -32.26
CA GLY A 14 5.00 -14.47 -31.07
C GLY A 14 5.44 -13.85 -29.73
N GLU A 15 6.24 -12.78 -29.75
CA GLU A 15 6.72 -12.06 -28.57
C GLU A 15 5.94 -10.76 -28.34
N TYR A 16 5.59 -10.48 -27.10
CA TYR A 16 4.73 -9.34 -26.75
C TYR A 16 5.31 -8.54 -25.58
N CYS A 17 5.56 -7.25 -25.78
CA CYS A 17 5.86 -6.35 -24.68
C CYS A 17 4.57 -6.07 -23.88
N LEU A 18 4.56 -6.43 -22.60
CA LEU A 18 3.42 -6.22 -21.71
C LEU A 18 3.37 -4.80 -21.17
N ILE A 19 4.54 -4.27 -20.79
CA ILE A 19 4.73 -2.95 -20.21
C ILE A 19 6.21 -2.57 -20.29
N ALA A 20 6.49 -1.28 -20.49
CA ALA A 20 7.84 -0.73 -20.49
C ALA A 20 7.97 0.45 -19.52
N VAL A 21 9.08 0.53 -18.78
CA VAL A 21 9.40 1.67 -17.89
C VAL A 21 10.80 2.18 -18.19
N GLN A 22 10.96 3.50 -18.29
CA GLN A 22 12.28 4.12 -18.35
C GLN A 22 12.86 4.18 -16.93
N GLY A 23 14.14 3.83 -16.75
CA GLY A 23 14.82 3.82 -15.47
C GLY A 23 16.30 4.22 -15.61
N VAL A 24 16.96 4.48 -14.48
CA VAL A 24 18.39 4.82 -14.44
C VAL A 24 19.17 3.67 -13.84
N LEU A 25 19.95 2.97 -14.66
CA LEU A 25 20.91 1.98 -14.19
C LEU A 25 22.04 2.68 -13.40
N CYS A 26 22.32 2.16 -12.21
CA CYS A 26 23.29 2.70 -11.27
C CYS A 26 24.47 1.72 -11.09
N GLU A 27 25.57 1.92 -11.82
CA GLU A 27 26.80 1.14 -11.71
C GLU A 27 27.92 2.00 -11.10
N GLY A 28 28.20 1.79 -9.81
CA GLY A 28 29.13 2.62 -9.04
C GLY A 28 28.69 4.09 -9.03
N ASP A 29 29.60 5.00 -9.41
CA ASP A 29 29.31 6.43 -9.57
C ASP A 29 28.64 6.76 -10.92
N SER A 30 28.47 5.79 -11.82
CA SER A 30 27.87 6.01 -13.14
C SER A 30 26.35 5.82 -13.13
N ARG A 31 25.63 6.76 -13.74
CA ARG A 31 24.18 6.75 -13.91
C ARG A 31 23.86 6.79 -15.39
N GLN A 32 23.12 5.79 -15.89
CA GLN A 32 22.78 5.69 -17.30
C GLN A 32 21.29 5.41 -17.50
N SER A 33 20.62 6.20 -18.34
CA SER A 33 19.24 5.92 -18.71
C SER A 33 19.13 4.60 -19.48
N ARG A 34 18.10 3.82 -19.16
CA ARG A 34 17.72 2.54 -19.76
C ARG A 34 16.20 2.48 -19.91
N LEU A 35 15.75 1.72 -20.90
CA LEU A 35 14.34 1.39 -21.05
C LEU A 35 14.18 -0.10 -20.77
N LEU A 36 13.37 -0.45 -19.77
CA LEU A 36 13.14 -1.81 -19.32
C LEU A 36 11.77 -2.27 -19.83
N GLY A 37 11.72 -3.35 -20.61
CA GLY A 37 10.49 -3.93 -21.15
C GLY A 37 10.25 -5.34 -20.63
N LEU A 38 9.08 -5.58 -20.04
CA LEU A 38 8.65 -6.94 -19.71
C LEU A 38 8.10 -7.60 -20.98
N VAL A 39 8.78 -8.64 -21.47
CA VAL A 39 8.42 -9.37 -22.68
C VAL A 39 7.87 -10.74 -22.32
N ARG A 40 6.74 -11.10 -22.94
CA ARG A 40 6.10 -12.42 -22.84
C ARG A 40 6.20 -13.17 -24.16
N TYR A 41 6.64 -14.41 -24.10
CA TYR A 41 6.52 -15.39 -25.19
C TYR A 41 5.44 -16.43 -24.87
N ARG A 42 4.70 -16.88 -25.89
CA ARG A 42 3.70 -17.96 -25.76
C ARG A 42 4.25 -19.25 -26.37
N LEU A 43 4.33 -20.30 -25.55
CA LEU A 43 4.72 -21.63 -25.99
C LEU A 43 3.56 -22.32 -26.74
N GLU A 44 3.88 -23.15 -27.73
CA GLU A 44 2.89 -23.88 -28.55
C GLU A 44 1.96 -24.79 -27.72
N HIS A 45 2.44 -25.25 -26.55
CA HIS A 45 1.68 -26.08 -25.60
C HIS A 45 0.82 -25.26 -24.61
N GLY A 46 0.68 -23.95 -24.81
CA GLY A 46 -0.18 -23.06 -24.00
C GLY A 46 0.49 -22.44 -22.77
N GLY A 47 1.76 -22.78 -22.50
CA GLY A 47 2.58 -22.12 -21.48
C GLY A 47 3.00 -20.69 -21.85
N GLN A 48 3.47 -19.93 -20.87
CA GLN A 48 3.98 -18.56 -21.06
C GLN A 48 5.34 -18.44 -20.37
N GLU A 49 6.33 -17.93 -21.10
CA GLU A 49 7.64 -17.57 -20.55
C GLU A 49 7.79 -16.05 -20.57
N HIS A 50 8.51 -15.49 -19.59
CA HIS A 50 8.73 -14.07 -19.45
C HIS A 50 10.21 -13.75 -19.31
N ALA A 51 10.64 -12.63 -19.89
CA ALA A 51 11.99 -12.10 -19.77
C ALA A 51 11.95 -10.58 -19.75
N LEU A 52 12.87 -9.97 -19.01
CA LEU A 52 13.04 -8.54 -18.94
C LEU A 52 14.12 -8.09 -19.93
N PHE A 53 13.74 -7.30 -20.92
CA PHE A 53 14.65 -6.77 -21.94
C PHE A 53 15.07 -5.36 -21.52
N VAL A 54 16.37 -5.10 -21.48
CA VAL A 54 16.96 -3.82 -21.10
C VAL A 54 17.56 -3.18 -22.35
N TYR A 55 17.12 -1.97 -22.69
CA TYR A 55 17.55 -1.24 -23.88
C TYR A 55 18.30 0.04 -23.50
N THR A 56 19.34 0.35 -24.26
CA THR A 56 19.86 1.71 -24.39
C THR A 56 18.96 2.52 -25.32
N HIS A 57 18.92 3.84 -25.14
CA HIS A 57 18.20 4.75 -26.02
C HIS A 57 18.93 6.10 -26.10
N ARG A 58 18.88 6.78 -27.26
CA ARG A 58 19.56 8.08 -27.48
C ARG A 58 18.64 9.28 -27.35
N ARG A 59 17.33 9.06 -27.42
CA ARG A 59 16.24 10.05 -27.32
C ARG A 59 15.02 9.38 -26.67
N MET A 60 13.89 10.08 -26.56
CA MET A 60 12.65 9.44 -26.14
C MET A 60 12.26 8.36 -27.15
N ALA A 61 12.06 7.12 -26.68
CA ALA A 61 11.74 5.98 -27.53
C ALA A 61 10.30 6.09 -28.06
N ILE A 62 10.14 6.31 -29.36
CA ILE A 62 8.85 6.40 -30.06
C ILE A 62 8.73 5.26 -31.08
N THR A 63 9.82 4.88 -31.75
CA THR A 63 9.89 3.74 -32.67
C THR A 63 11.05 2.80 -32.32
N GLY A 64 11.07 1.60 -32.88
CA GLY A 64 12.11 0.59 -32.64
C GLY A 64 13.53 1.04 -32.98
N ASP A 65 13.70 1.96 -33.93
CA ASP A 65 15.00 2.56 -34.29
C ASP A 65 15.60 3.46 -33.18
N ASP A 66 14.80 3.87 -32.20
CA ASP A 66 15.24 4.76 -31.10
C ASP A 66 15.98 4.02 -29.98
N VAL A 67 15.81 2.69 -29.94
CA VAL A 67 16.29 1.80 -28.88
C VAL A 67 17.31 0.81 -29.43
N SER A 68 18.21 0.34 -28.57
CA SER A 68 19.16 -0.71 -28.91
C SER A 68 19.30 -1.64 -27.73
N LEU A 69 18.98 -2.92 -27.94
CA LEU A 69 18.98 -3.95 -26.91
C LEU A 69 20.38 -4.05 -26.29
N ASP A 70 20.44 -3.92 -24.97
CA ASP A 70 21.67 -3.94 -24.16
C ASP A 70 21.82 -5.31 -23.49
N GLN A 71 20.73 -5.81 -22.87
CA GLN A 71 20.73 -7.06 -22.12
C GLN A 71 19.33 -7.70 -22.09
N ILE A 72 19.28 -9.02 -21.91
CA ILE A 72 18.05 -9.75 -21.58
C ILE A 72 18.27 -10.53 -20.28
N VAL A 73 17.32 -10.42 -19.35
CA VAL A 73 17.27 -11.16 -18.11
C VAL A 73 16.05 -12.11 -18.13
N PRO A 74 16.22 -13.44 -18.19
CA PRO A 74 15.11 -14.39 -18.08
C PRO A 74 14.48 -14.32 -16.68
N ILE A 75 13.15 -14.48 -16.58
CA ILE A 75 12.47 -14.60 -15.28
C ILE A 75 12.45 -16.07 -14.86
N SER A 76 13.61 -16.54 -14.40
CA SER A 76 13.90 -17.90 -13.91
C SER A 76 13.64 -18.02 -12.39
N ARG A 77 14.01 -19.15 -11.77
CA ARG A 77 13.74 -19.40 -10.33
C ARG A 77 14.48 -18.45 -9.38
N ASP A 78 15.66 -18.06 -9.81
CA ASP A 78 16.64 -17.22 -9.15
C ASP A 78 16.42 -15.72 -9.42
N PHE A 79 15.48 -15.36 -10.30
CA PHE A 79 15.14 -13.97 -10.58
C PHE A 79 14.40 -13.34 -9.40
N THR A 80 14.96 -12.26 -8.86
CA THR A 80 14.30 -11.38 -7.89
C THR A 80 14.37 -9.93 -8.37
N LEU A 81 13.33 -9.15 -8.03
CA LEU A 81 13.28 -7.71 -8.26
C LEU A 81 12.67 -7.05 -7.02
N GLU A 82 13.52 -6.59 -6.11
CA GLU A 82 13.11 -6.08 -4.79
C GLU A 82 13.35 -4.57 -4.65
N GLU A 83 12.47 -3.88 -3.93
CA GLU A 83 12.56 -2.45 -3.63
C GLU A 83 13.57 -2.25 -2.48
N VAL A 84 14.75 -1.70 -2.77
CA VAL A 84 15.88 -1.58 -1.83
C VAL A 84 16.09 -0.14 -1.35
N SER A 85 16.31 0.02 -0.04
CA SER A 85 16.67 1.30 0.57
C SER A 85 18.18 1.37 0.79
N ARG A 86 18.84 2.42 0.30
CA ARG A 86 20.28 2.64 0.53
C ARG A 86 20.53 3.13 1.95
N GLU A 87 21.48 2.52 2.66
CA GLU A 87 21.84 2.94 4.02
C GLU A 87 22.28 4.41 4.04
N GLY A 88 21.48 5.27 4.70
CA GLY A 88 21.78 6.69 4.89
C GLY A 88 20.89 7.66 4.09
N GLU A 89 20.12 7.19 3.10
CA GLU A 89 19.08 8.01 2.46
C GLU A 89 17.75 7.89 3.23
N LEU A 90 17.13 9.03 3.56
CA LEU A 90 15.79 9.04 4.16
C LEU A 90 14.76 8.61 3.12
N TYR A 91 13.83 7.73 3.51
CA TYR A 91 12.68 7.35 2.69
C TYR A 91 11.77 8.58 2.46
N ILE A 92 11.75 9.09 1.22
CA ILE A 92 10.91 10.22 0.82
C ILE A 92 9.66 9.67 0.11
N LEU A 93 8.48 9.90 0.68
CA LEU A 93 7.20 9.53 0.09
C LEU A 93 6.98 10.25 -1.25
N GLY A 94 7.30 9.58 -2.36
CA GLY A 94 7.25 10.15 -3.70
C GLY A 94 8.60 10.36 -4.39
N SER A 95 9.71 9.86 -3.83
CA SER A 95 10.96 9.71 -4.59
C SER A 95 10.91 8.51 -5.52
N ASP A 96 11.79 8.52 -6.52
CA ASP A 96 12.06 7.39 -7.39
C ASP A 96 12.30 6.11 -6.60
N VAL A 97 11.80 5.00 -7.16
CA VAL A 97 11.86 3.68 -6.59
C VAL A 97 13.19 3.03 -6.97
N THR A 98 14.06 2.79 -5.99
CA THR A 98 15.28 2.01 -6.24
C THR A 98 14.94 0.54 -6.14
N VAL A 99 15.12 -0.20 -7.24
CA VAL A 99 14.97 -1.65 -7.30
C VAL A 99 16.31 -2.32 -7.54
N GLN A 100 16.53 -3.45 -6.88
CA GLN A 100 17.63 -4.36 -7.14
C GLN A 100 17.08 -5.57 -7.88
N LEU A 101 17.65 -5.82 -9.06
CA LEU A 101 17.43 -6.99 -9.88
C LEU A 101 18.59 -7.95 -9.63
N ASP A 102 18.31 -9.13 -9.08
CA ASP A 102 19.31 -10.18 -8.88
C ASP A 102 18.90 -11.47 -9.63
N THR A 103 19.91 -12.16 -10.14
CA THR A 103 19.87 -13.56 -10.59
C THR A 103 21.13 -14.27 -10.10
N ALA A 104 21.28 -15.57 -10.37
CA ALA A 104 22.47 -16.32 -10.02
C ALA A 104 23.76 -15.83 -10.71
N GLU A 105 23.64 -15.07 -11.81
CA GLU A 105 24.75 -14.59 -12.65
C GLU A 105 24.88 -13.07 -12.72
N LEU A 106 23.88 -12.31 -12.25
CA LEU A 106 23.75 -10.88 -12.46
C LEU A 106 23.17 -10.17 -11.23
N SER A 107 23.66 -8.97 -10.92
CA SER A 107 23.08 -8.06 -9.93
C SER A 107 23.13 -6.63 -10.47
N LEU A 108 21.97 -5.97 -10.60
CA LEU A 108 21.82 -4.63 -11.16
C LEU A 108 20.91 -3.78 -10.28
N VAL A 109 21.25 -2.50 -10.10
CA VAL A 109 20.43 -1.55 -9.34
C VAL A 109 19.87 -0.49 -10.29
N PHE A 110 18.54 -0.39 -10.36
CA PHE A 110 17.84 0.60 -11.16
C PHE A 110 17.08 1.60 -10.28
N GLN A 111 17.18 2.88 -10.58
CA GLN A 111 16.32 3.93 -10.04
C GLN A 111 15.18 4.19 -11.04
N LEU A 112 13.96 3.76 -10.71
CA LEU A 112 12.76 3.90 -11.54
C LEU A 112 11.93 5.12 -11.12
N PRO A 113 11.36 5.91 -12.05
CA PRO A 113 10.65 7.15 -11.72
C PRO A 113 9.44 6.88 -10.82
N PHE A 114 9.18 7.75 -9.83
CA PHE A 114 7.99 7.61 -9.00
C PHE A 114 6.69 7.77 -9.82
N GLY A 115 5.76 6.82 -9.71
CA GLY A 115 4.42 6.95 -10.29
C GLY A 115 3.66 5.65 -10.45
N SER A 116 2.39 5.76 -10.84
CA SER A 116 1.50 4.63 -11.11
C SER A 116 2.06 3.68 -12.18
N HIS A 117 2.67 4.21 -13.24
CA HIS A 117 3.26 3.43 -14.33
C HIS A 117 4.37 2.47 -13.84
N THR A 118 5.26 2.95 -12.96
CA THR A 118 6.30 2.14 -12.31
C THR A 118 5.71 1.10 -11.37
N ARG A 119 4.67 1.45 -10.60
CA ARG A 119 3.97 0.45 -9.76
C ARG A 119 3.30 -0.64 -10.60
N THR A 120 2.64 -0.30 -11.71
CA THR A 120 2.07 -1.29 -12.65
C THR A 120 3.14 -2.18 -13.27
N PHE A 121 4.29 -1.61 -13.65
CA PHE A 121 5.43 -2.37 -14.17
C PHE A 121 5.93 -3.40 -13.14
N LEU A 122 6.16 -2.98 -11.89
CA LEU A 122 6.62 -3.88 -10.83
C LEU A 122 5.57 -4.95 -10.49
N GLN A 123 4.29 -4.62 -10.54
CA GLN A 123 3.20 -5.59 -10.33
C GLN A 123 3.14 -6.65 -11.44
N GLU A 124 3.28 -6.26 -12.71
CA GLU A 124 3.29 -7.23 -13.82
C GLU A 124 4.58 -8.06 -13.85
N VAL A 125 5.73 -7.52 -13.43
CA VAL A 125 6.95 -8.33 -13.21
C VAL A 125 6.73 -9.33 -12.07
N ALA A 126 6.22 -8.89 -10.92
CA ALA A 126 5.93 -9.79 -9.78
C ALA A 126 4.90 -10.87 -10.13
N ARG A 127 3.98 -10.60 -11.06
CA ARG A 127 3.02 -11.56 -11.61
C ARG A 127 3.64 -12.53 -12.62
N ALA A 128 4.69 -12.11 -13.31
CA ALA A 128 5.46 -12.96 -14.23
C ALA A 128 6.39 -13.93 -13.49
N CYS A 129 6.76 -13.64 -12.24
CA CYS A 129 7.49 -14.55 -11.36
C CYS A 129 6.59 -15.75 -10.95
N PRO A 130 6.98 -17.01 -11.25
CA PRO A 130 6.19 -18.17 -10.88
C PRO A 130 6.24 -18.44 -9.36
N GLY A 131 5.09 -18.70 -8.75
CA GLY A 131 5.04 -19.22 -7.37
C GLY A 131 5.61 -20.64 -7.31
N PHE A 132 6.69 -20.85 -6.56
CA PHE A 132 7.46 -22.10 -6.60
C PHE A 132 6.76 -23.26 -5.89
N ASP A 133 6.11 -24.11 -6.69
CA ASP A 133 5.95 -25.53 -6.35
C ASP A 133 7.31 -26.26 -6.59
N PRO A 134 7.83 -27.02 -5.62
CA PRO A 134 9.06 -27.80 -5.77
C PRO A 134 9.05 -28.84 -6.91
N SER A 135 7.88 -29.18 -7.44
CA SER A 135 7.70 -30.19 -8.49
C SER A 135 7.80 -29.67 -9.93
N THR A 136 7.78 -28.34 -10.15
CA THR A 136 7.89 -27.76 -11.50
C THR A 136 9.33 -27.84 -12.03
N GLN A 137 9.48 -28.01 -13.34
CA GLN A 137 10.76 -27.89 -14.05
C GLN A 137 11.00 -26.44 -14.49
N ASP A 138 12.26 -26.02 -14.55
CA ASP A 138 12.63 -24.65 -14.93
C ASP A 138 12.40 -24.42 -16.43
N PRO A 139 11.87 -23.24 -16.84
CA PRO A 139 11.73 -22.89 -18.26
C PRO A 139 13.08 -22.87 -18.98
N GLU A 140 13.12 -23.45 -20.18
CA GLU A 140 14.37 -23.58 -20.97
C GLU A 140 14.69 -22.32 -21.79
N PHE A 141 13.75 -21.38 -21.91
CA PHE A 141 13.91 -20.09 -22.61
C PHE A 141 14.49 -20.20 -24.04
N LEU A 142 14.19 -21.30 -24.75
CA LEU A 142 14.77 -21.60 -26.07
C LEU A 142 14.56 -20.48 -27.10
N TRP A 143 13.49 -19.71 -27.00
CA TRP A 143 13.21 -18.57 -27.88
C TRP A 143 14.27 -17.45 -27.76
N LEU A 144 14.87 -17.24 -26.58
CA LEU A 144 15.91 -16.23 -26.34
C LEU A 144 17.22 -16.51 -27.08
N SER A 145 17.44 -17.75 -27.55
CA SER A 145 18.64 -18.12 -28.32
C SER A 145 18.88 -17.22 -29.55
N ARG A 146 17.81 -16.69 -30.16
CA ARG A 146 17.88 -15.74 -31.29
C ARG A 146 18.61 -14.43 -30.96
N TYR A 147 18.56 -14.00 -29.70
CA TYR A 147 19.19 -12.77 -29.20
C TYR A 147 20.62 -12.98 -28.70
N ARG A 148 21.03 -14.23 -28.42
CA ARG A 148 22.39 -14.57 -27.98
C ARG A 148 23.44 -14.48 -29.11
N CYS A 149 23.04 -14.19 -30.34
CA CYS A 149 23.93 -14.20 -31.51
C CYS A 149 24.52 -12.82 -31.87
N SER A 150 24.45 -11.83 -30.98
CA SER A 150 25.05 -10.50 -31.17
C SER A 150 26.05 -10.08 -30.09
N GLU A 151 26.61 -11.02 -29.31
CA GLU A 151 27.86 -10.75 -28.59
C GLU A 151 29.04 -10.71 -29.56
N ARG A 152 29.97 -9.78 -29.31
CA ARG A 152 31.02 -9.40 -30.25
C ARG A 152 32.05 -10.52 -30.47
N GLU A 153 32.55 -10.62 -31.70
CA GLU A 153 33.80 -11.33 -31.98
C GLU A 153 34.96 -10.72 -31.17
N THR A 154 35.33 -11.35 -30.06
CA THR A 154 36.64 -11.15 -29.43
C THR A 154 37.60 -12.24 -29.91
N GLU A 155 38.64 -11.87 -30.65
CA GLU A 155 39.67 -12.81 -31.10
C GLU A 155 40.33 -13.55 -29.91
N PRO A 156 40.59 -14.86 -30.03
CA PRO A 156 41.15 -15.65 -28.95
C PRO A 156 42.66 -15.41 -28.78
N THR A 157 43.07 -15.04 -27.57
CA THR A 157 44.48 -14.95 -27.20
C THR A 157 45.17 -16.31 -27.26
N THR A 158 46.06 -16.51 -28.25
CA THR A 158 47.03 -17.61 -28.23
C THR A 158 48.32 -17.19 -27.51
N ARG A 159 48.82 -18.05 -26.61
CA ARG A 159 50.17 -17.94 -26.02
C ARG A 159 51.11 -18.93 -26.71
N LEU A 160 52.41 -18.62 -26.64
CA LEU A 160 53.56 -19.31 -27.29
C LEU A 160 53.70 -18.93 -28.78
N GLY A 161 54.85 -18.49 -29.28
CA GLY A 161 56.12 -18.20 -28.61
C GLY A 161 57.30 -18.23 -29.61
N TRP A 162 58.38 -17.53 -29.25
CA TRP A 162 59.73 -17.50 -29.85
C TRP A 162 60.09 -16.34 -30.77
N ASN A 163 61.35 -15.92 -30.59
CA ASN A 163 62.00 -14.79 -31.25
C ASN A 163 62.31 -15.07 -32.72
N SER A 164 62.21 -14.04 -33.57
CA SER A 164 63.33 -13.58 -34.40
C SER A 164 63.00 -12.23 -35.06
N ALA A 165 63.99 -11.35 -35.15
CA ALA A 165 63.98 -10.13 -35.97
C ALA A 165 64.33 -10.51 -37.45
N PRO A 166 64.49 -9.59 -38.43
CA PRO A 166 64.32 -8.12 -38.36
C PRO A 166 63.59 -7.46 -39.57
N GLY A 167 63.13 -6.22 -39.37
CA GLY A 167 63.53 -5.13 -40.26
C GLY A 167 62.66 -4.69 -41.46
N THR A 168 62.97 -3.47 -41.88
CA THR A 168 62.68 -2.76 -43.15
C THR A 168 61.31 -2.11 -43.39
N TRP A 169 61.41 -0.80 -43.63
CA TRP A 169 60.39 0.17 -44.05
C TRP A 169 60.09 0.06 -45.56
N PRO A 170 59.06 0.74 -46.08
CA PRO A 170 59.22 2.14 -46.53
C PRO A 170 58.13 3.07 -45.97
N GLY A 171 58.26 4.40 -45.92
CA GLY A 171 59.26 5.29 -46.50
C GLY A 171 58.58 6.55 -47.04
N CYS A 172 58.33 7.54 -46.17
CA CYS A 172 57.71 8.82 -46.55
C CYS A 172 58.78 9.91 -46.79
N ALA A 173 58.56 10.79 -47.77
CA ALA A 173 59.53 11.79 -48.20
C ALA A 173 59.42 13.14 -47.45
N ARG A 174 60.60 13.67 -47.09
CA ARG A 174 60.91 14.90 -46.34
C ARG A 174 60.36 16.20 -46.92
N ILE A 175 60.14 17.20 -46.04
CA ILE A 175 60.89 18.48 -45.91
C ILE A 175 60.92 18.77 -44.38
N GLY A 176 62.04 18.90 -43.65
CA GLY A 176 63.01 20.03 -43.62
C GLY A 176 62.46 21.21 -42.78
N GLY A 177 63.08 21.75 -41.72
CA GLY A 177 64.30 21.41 -40.98
C GLY A 177 64.86 22.66 -40.26
N GLY A 178 65.03 22.63 -38.93
CA GLY A 178 65.63 23.74 -38.16
C GLY A 178 65.37 23.67 -36.64
N GLY A 179 66.43 23.71 -35.82
CA GLY A 179 66.38 23.88 -34.35
C GLY A 179 67.35 25.02 -33.93
N PRO A 180 67.97 25.01 -32.72
CA PRO A 180 67.77 24.08 -31.60
C PRO A 180 67.74 24.74 -30.18
N SER A 181 67.65 23.86 -29.16
CA SER A 181 68.11 24.00 -27.75
C SER A 181 67.22 24.78 -26.77
N PHE A 182 67.35 24.67 -25.42
CA PHE A 182 68.39 24.03 -24.56
C PHE A 182 67.77 23.18 -23.40
N GLU A 183 68.48 23.04 -22.27
CA GLU A 183 68.27 22.22 -21.05
C GLU A 183 67.54 22.99 -19.90
N ASP A 184 67.29 22.56 -18.65
CA ASP A 184 67.63 21.37 -17.82
C ASP A 184 66.62 21.30 -16.62
N SER A 185 66.02 20.17 -16.19
CA SER A 185 66.47 19.07 -15.27
C SER A 185 65.93 19.13 -13.82
N ARG A 186 65.70 17.93 -13.25
CA ARG A 186 65.34 17.62 -11.83
C ARG A 186 66.51 16.84 -11.18
N PRO A 187 66.58 16.72 -9.84
CA PRO A 187 66.34 15.39 -9.21
C PRO A 187 65.56 15.47 -7.85
N ASN A 188 64.84 14.45 -7.33
CA ASN A 188 65.19 13.07 -6.87
C ASN A 188 66.07 13.04 -5.58
N GLY A 189 65.88 12.20 -4.54
CA GLY A 189 64.96 11.06 -4.33
C GLY A 189 65.04 10.40 -2.91
N LYS A 190 64.59 9.14 -2.79
CA LYS A 190 64.27 8.30 -1.58
C LYS A 190 65.43 7.89 -0.62
N GLY A 191 65.12 7.44 0.62
CA GLY A 191 66.01 6.54 1.43
C GLY A 191 65.55 6.20 2.88
N LEU A 192 65.67 4.94 3.33
CA LEU A 192 65.04 4.28 4.52
C LEU A 192 65.89 4.15 5.83
N LEU A 193 65.19 4.01 6.99
CA LEU A 193 65.36 3.06 8.15
C LEU A 193 66.34 3.23 9.35
N VAL A 194 65.88 2.67 10.51
CA VAL A 194 66.55 2.25 11.80
C VAL A 194 66.93 3.35 12.82
N ASP A 195 66.89 3.24 14.18
CA ASP A 195 66.01 2.59 15.21
C ASP A 195 66.47 3.06 16.66
N GLN A 196 65.70 2.74 17.72
CA GLN A 196 66.03 2.62 19.17
C GLN A 196 65.78 3.75 20.22
N SER A 197 64.93 3.39 21.20
CA SER A 197 64.96 3.73 22.66
C SER A 197 64.56 5.16 23.11
N SER A 198 63.93 5.43 24.28
CA SER A 198 63.59 4.64 25.48
C SER A 198 62.43 5.26 26.32
N TRP A 199 61.66 4.41 27.07
CA TRP A 199 61.08 4.56 28.44
C TRP A 199 60.35 5.89 28.88
N SER A 200 59.24 5.97 29.64
CA SER A 200 58.54 5.05 30.59
C SER A 200 57.07 5.48 30.83
N GLN A 201 56.20 4.56 31.32
CA GLN A 201 55.06 4.73 32.29
C GLN A 201 53.97 5.83 32.08
N ASP A 202 52.67 5.64 32.33
CA ASP A 202 51.91 4.62 33.10
C ASP A 202 50.54 4.24 32.46
N LYS A 203 49.95 3.14 32.93
CA LYS A 203 48.56 2.69 32.67
C LYS A 203 47.65 3.00 33.89
N PRO A 204 46.32 3.01 33.72
CA PRO A 204 45.55 1.81 34.12
C PRO A 204 44.61 1.29 33.03
N GLU A 205 44.27 0.01 33.14
CA GLU A 205 43.41 -0.72 32.21
C GLU A 205 41.96 -0.78 32.68
N ASN A 206 41.03 -0.88 31.71
CA ASN A 206 39.97 -1.91 31.67
C ASN A 206 39.33 -1.84 30.28
N LEU A 207 39.77 -2.67 29.32
CA LEU A 207 39.27 -4.04 29.09
C LEU A 207 37.83 -4.09 28.56
N LEU A 208 37.70 -4.02 27.23
CA LEU A 208 36.56 -4.51 26.46
C LEU A 208 37.07 -5.51 25.40
N PRO A 209 36.65 -6.78 25.42
CA PRO A 209 36.91 -7.70 24.32
C PRO A 209 35.79 -7.68 23.26
N ARG A 210 36.20 -7.58 21.99
CA ARG A 210 35.51 -8.10 20.78
C ARG A 210 34.95 -9.52 21.06
N GLN A 211 33.81 -10.00 20.52
CA GLN A 211 33.39 -10.00 19.11
C GLN A 211 31.98 -10.65 18.91
N ASN A 212 31.27 -10.25 17.85
CA ASN A 212 30.33 -11.04 16.98
C ASN A 212 29.20 -11.92 17.58
N LYS A 213 27.92 -11.57 17.26
CA LYS A 213 27.15 -12.16 16.13
C LYS A 213 25.69 -11.64 16.03
N SER A 214 25.31 -11.24 14.81
CA SER A 214 23.98 -11.32 14.16
C SER A 214 22.67 -11.30 14.99
N LYS A 215 21.85 -10.27 14.76
CA LYS A 215 20.50 -10.46 14.17
C LYS A 215 19.96 -9.16 13.58
N SER A 216 19.74 -9.15 12.26
CA SER A 216 18.90 -8.17 11.58
C SER A 216 17.48 -8.72 11.52
N GLU A 217 16.51 -8.02 12.12
CA GLU A 217 15.09 -8.36 12.02
C GLU A 217 14.28 -7.11 11.64
N ILE A 218 13.98 -7.03 10.35
CA ILE A 218 12.68 -6.66 9.77
C ILE A 218 12.02 -5.39 10.34
N THR A 219 12.22 -4.27 9.64
CA THR A 219 11.33 -3.11 9.69
C THR A 219 10.24 -3.25 8.62
N ASP A 220 9.13 -3.91 8.97
CA ASP A 220 7.88 -3.77 8.24
C ASP A 220 6.71 -4.20 9.13
N MET A 221 5.79 -3.28 9.44
CA MET A 221 4.37 -3.51 9.74
C MET A 221 3.65 -2.24 10.23
N VAL A 222 2.83 -1.70 9.34
CA VAL A 222 1.41 -1.31 9.57
C VAL A 222 0.99 -0.94 11.00
N ARG A 223 0.41 0.27 11.15
CA ARG A 223 -0.44 0.66 12.29
C ARG A 223 -1.69 -0.23 12.40
N SER A 224 -1.51 -1.42 12.99
CA SER A 224 -2.57 -2.18 13.67
C SER A 224 -2.35 -2.06 15.17
N SER A 225 -3.30 -1.45 15.87
CA SER A 225 -3.22 -1.21 17.31
C SER A 225 -3.39 -2.52 18.10
N THR A 226 -2.31 -3.28 18.25
CA THR A 226 -2.29 -4.46 19.12
C THR A 226 -2.33 -4.03 20.58
N ILE A 227 -3.46 -4.33 21.25
CA ILE A 227 -3.65 -4.12 22.68
C ILE A 227 -2.64 -4.96 23.46
N THR A 228 -1.77 -4.31 24.23
CA THR A 228 -0.86 -4.98 25.17
C THR A 228 -1.58 -5.32 26.47
N VAL A 229 -2.24 -6.48 26.50
CA VAL A 229 -2.53 -7.18 27.76
C VAL A 229 -1.78 -8.51 27.75
N ALA A 230 -0.75 -8.59 28.59
CA ALA A 230 -0.08 -9.84 28.83
C ALA A 230 -0.95 -10.72 29.73
N ASP A 231 -1.53 -11.78 29.17
CA ASP A 231 -1.54 -13.07 29.85
C ASP A 231 -1.71 -14.24 28.88
N LYS A 232 -1.01 -15.35 29.15
CA LYS A 232 -0.97 -16.52 28.28
C LYS A 232 -2.15 -17.46 28.56
N ALA A 233 -3.15 -17.50 27.68
CA ALA A 233 -4.08 -18.64 27.58
C ALA A 233 -4.64 -18.81 26.15
N HIS A 234 -4.26 -19.91 25.50
CA HIS A 234 -4.88 -20.54 24.32
C HIS A 234 -5.74 -19.68 23.37
N ILE A 235 -5.08 -19.12 22.34
CA ILE A 235 -5.75 -18.84 21.07
C ILE A 235 -6.05 -20.19 20.40
N LEU A 236 -7.33 -20.57 20.36
CA LEU A 236 -7.82 -21.52 19.35
C LEU A 236 -7.85 -20.82 17.99
N SER A 237 -7.50 -21.55 16.94
CA SER A 237 -7.32 -21.04 15.59
C SER A 237 -8.58 -20.35 15.03
N MET A 238 -8.57 -19.02 14.91
CA MET A 238 -9.60 -18.27 14.21
C MET A 238 -9.08 -17.79 12.84
N GLN A 239 -9.27 -18.62 11.81
CA GLN A 239 -9.31 -18.12 10.43
C GLN A 239 -10.70 -17.54 10.15
N LYS A 240 -10.73 -16.41 9.43
CA LYS A 240 -11.90 -15.55 9.09
C LYS A 240 -12.43 -14.65 10.23
N PHE A 241 -11.98 -13.40 10.30
CA PHE A 241 -12.83 -12.25 10.67
C PHE A 241 -12.19 -10.90 10.26
N GLY A 242 -12.39 -10.47 9.01
CA GLY A 242 -12.19 -9.05 8.65
C GLY A 242 -13.39 -8.15 9.03
N LEU A 243 -14.57 -8.75 9.16
CA LEU A 243 -15.85 -8.05 9.40
C LEU A 243 -15.90 -7.33 10.76
N ARG A 244 -15.29 -7.89 11.81
CA ARG A 244 -15.27 -7.28 13.15
C ARG A 244 -14.56 -5.94 13.12
N ASP A 245 -13.38 -5.89 12.49
CA ASP A 245 -12.60 -4.66 12.33
C ASP A 245 -13.33 -3.63 11.46
N THR A 246 -14.02 -4.06 10.39
CA THR A 246 -14.87 -3.18 9.58
C THR A 246 -16.01 -2.57 10.41
N ILE A 247 -16.66 -3.35 11.27
CA ILE A 247 -17.75 -2.87 12.14
C ILE A 247 -17.21 -1.88 13.18
N VAL A 248 -16.05 -2.17 13.81
CA VAL A 248 -15.39 -1.24 14.75
C VAL A 248 -15.03 0.07 14.04
N LYS A 249 -14.35 0.02 12.89
CA LYS A 249 -13.99 1.20 12.09
C LYS A 249 -15.22 2.03 11.70
N SER A 250 -16.32 1.38 11.30
CA SER A 250 -17.57 2.05 10.96
C SER A 250 -18.18 2.81 12.15
N HIS A 251 -18.22 2.18 13.34
CA HIS A 251 -18.71 2.84 14.56
C HIS A 251 -17.80 3.98 15.03
N LEU A 252 -16.48 3.86 14.87
CA LEU A 252 -15.54 4.95 15.17
C LEU A 252 -15.79 6.16 14.25
N ILE A 253 -15.92 5.95 12.94
CA ILE A 253 -16.22 7.03 11.99
C ILE A 253 -17.55 7.72 12.33
N GLN A 254 -18.59 6.97 12.72
CA GLN A 254 -19.86 7.55 13.17
C GLN A 254 -19.76 8.36 14.47
N LYS A 255 -18.73 8.12 15.28
CA LYS A 255 -18.45 8.80 16.55
C LYS A 255 -17.24 9.73 16.47
N GLU A 256 -16.81 10.14 15.28
CA GLU A 256 -15.62 10.96 15.12
C GLU A 256 -15.70 12.29 15.91
N GLU A 257 -16.90 12.85 16.04
CA GLU A 257 -17.15 14.07 16.85
C GLU A 257 -16.99 13.83 18.38
N ASP A 258 -17.11 12.60 18.88
CA ASP A 258 -16.97 12.27 20.32
C ASP A 258 -15.49 12.34 20.77
N TYR A 259 -14.53 12.18 19.85
CA TYR A 259 -13.09 12.10 20.15
C TYR A 259 -12.20 13.05 19.34
N THR A 260 -12.76 13.89 18.47
CA THR A 260 -12.00 14.94 17.76
C THR A 260 -12.31 16.33 18.28
N TYR A 261 -11.37 17.25 18.09
CA TYR A 261 -11.57 18.68 18.34
C TYR A 261 -10.99 19.50 17.18
N ILE A 262 -11.47 20.73 17.01
CA ILE A 262 -10.94 21.65 16.00
C ILE A 262 -9.76 22.41 16.58
N GLN A 263 -8.59 22.29 15.94
CA GLN A 263 -7.40 23.08 16.20
C GLN A 263 -7.06 23.92 14.97
N ASN A 264 -6.80 25.21 15.16
CA ASN A 264 -6.41 26.09 14.06
C ASN A 264 -4.92 25.92 13.75
N PHE A 265 -4.60 25.76 12.46
CA PHE A 265 -3.24 25.76 11.92
C PHE A 265 -3.11 26.85 10.85
N ARG A 266 -1.92 27.42 10.72
CA ARG A 266 -1.65 28.52 9.80
C ARG A 266 -1.17 28.03 8.44
N PHE A 267 -1.92 28.36 7.39
CA PHE A 267 -1.58 28.04 6.02
C PHE A 267 -1.12 29.31 5.29
N PHE A 268 0.10 29.29 4.76
CA PHE A 268 0.55 30.26 3.77
C PHE A 268 0.26 29.71 2.37
N VAL A 269 -0.38 30.51 1.52
CA VAL A 269 -0.74 30.16 0.15
C VAL A 269 -0.19 31.24 -0.78
N GLY A 270 0.83 30.89 -1.59
CA GLY A 270 1.49 31.80 -2.51
C GLY A 270 1.31 31.37 -3.97
N THR A 271 1.19 32.35 -4.87
CA THR A 271 1.27 32.15 -6.33
C THR A 271 2.20 33.16 -6.99
N TYR A 272 2.96 32.74 -8.00
CA TYR A 272 3.84 33.61 -8.76
C TYR A 272 4.09 33.10 -10.19
N ASN A 273 3.63 33.86 -11.20
CA ASN A 273 4.06 33.66 -12.59
C ASN A 273 5.49 34.22 -12.76
N VAL A 274 6.45 33.39 -13.16
CA VAL A 274 7.88 33.73 -13.22
C VAL A 274 8.44 33.95 -14.62
N ASN A 275 7.60 33.88 -15.67
CA ASN A 275 7.96 34.25 -17.06
C ASN A 275 9.30 33.66 -17.55
N GLY A 276 9.48 32.35 -17.34
CA GLY A 276 10.66 31.56 -17.71
C GLY A 276 11.96 31.93 -16.98
N GLN A 277 11.92 32.81 -15.98
CA GLN A 277 13.11 33.31 -15.32
C GLN A 277 13.63 32.35 -14.24
N SER A 278 14.95 32.27 -14.09
CA SER A 278 15.59 31.78 -12.85
C SER A 278 15.31 32.71 -11.67
N PRO A 279 15.30 32.21 -10.42
CA PRO A 279 15.27 33.06 -9.23
C PRO A 279 16.56 33.90 -9.14
N LYS A 280 16.42 35.22 -9.20
CA LYS A 280 17.54 36.19 -9.09
C LYS A 280 17.57 36.92 -7.75
N GLU A 281 16.49 36.84 -6.99
CA GLU A 281 16.21 37.60 -5.78
C GLU A 281 15.88 36.65 -4.61
N CYS A 282 16.12 37.08 -3.37
CA CYS A 282 15.69 36.32 -2.20
C CYS A 282 14.15 36.32 -2.09
N LEU A 283 13.55 35.16 -1.80
CA LEU A 283 12.09 35.03 -1.71
C LEU A 283 11.50 35.34 -0.33
N GLN A 284 12.32 35.65 0.69
CA GLN A 284 11.83 36.02 2.03
C GLN A 284 10.85 37.21 2.05
N PRO A 285 11.01 38.28 1.23
CA PRO A 285 10.03 39.36 1.15
C PRO A 285 8.64 38.93 0.66
N TRP A 286 8.49 37.73 0.10
CA TRP A 286 7.21 37.10 -0.26
C TRP A 286 6.78 36.04 0.76
N LEU A 287 7.68 35.12 1.10
CA LEU A 287 7.38 33.90 1.85
C LEU A 287 7.39 34.06 3.37
N SER A 288 8.05 35.08 3.92
CA SER A 288 8.19 35.30 5.37
C SER A 288 7.97 36.75 5.82
N HIS A 289 7.49 37.64 4.94
CA HIS A 289 7.25 39.04 5.25
C HIS A 289 6.04 39.25 6.17
N GLY A 290 6.28 39.77 7.38
CA GLY A 290 5.24 40.23 8.31
C GLY A 290 4.34 39.13 8.89
N VAL A 291 4.63 37.86 8.63
CA VAL A 291 3.83 36.70 9.05
C VAL A 291 4.49 35.95 10.21
N GLN A 292 3.70 35.35 11.10
CA GLN A 292 4.21 34.34 12.03
C GLN A 292 4.46 33.03 11.28
N ALA A 293 5.41 32.22 11.73
CA ALA A 293 5.79 30.91 11.16
C ALA A 293 4.57 30.03 10.78
N PRO A 294 4.22 29.92 9.48
CA PRO A 294 3.10 29.11 9.02
C PRO A 294 3.30 27.63 9.34
N ASP A 295 2.25 26.91 9.68
CA ASP A 295 2.30 25.46 9.89
C ASP A 295 2.42 24.69 8.56
N VAL A 296 1.83 25.24 7.50
CA VAL A 296 1.80 24.68 6.15
C VAL A 296 2.10 25.78 5.13
N TYR A 297 2.93 25.47 4.13
CA TYR A 297 3.23 26.31 2.97
C TYR A 297 2.76 25.63 1.69
N CYS A 298 1.91 26.32 0.93
CA CYS A 298 1.43 25.96 -0.39
C CYS A 298 1.96 27.00 -1.39
N VAL A 299 2.96 26.67 -2.21
CA VAL A 299 3.62 27.63 -3.11
C VAL A 299 3.50 27.17 -4.55
N GLY A 300 2.71 27.91 -5.34
CA GLY A 300 2.51 27.66 -6.76
C GLY A 300 3.29 28.62 -7.66
N PHE A 301 3.77 28.09 -8.79
CA PHE A 301 4.41 28.85 -9.86
C PHE A 301 3.73 28.60 -11.20
N GLN A 302 3.81 29.58 -12.08
CA GLN A 302 3.40 29.49 -13.49
C GLN A 302 4.53 30.00 -14.38
N GLU A 303 4.60 29.51 -15.62
CA GLU A 303 5.70 29.80 -16.57
C GLU A 303 7.10 29.53 -15.99
N LEU A 304 7.26 28.50 -15.16
CA LEU A 304 8.55 28.11 -14.56
C LEU A 304 9.65 27.93 -15.61
N ASP A 305 9.28 27.40 -16.76
CA ASP A 305 10.12 27.25 -17.93
C ASP A 305 9.27 27.48 -19.20
N LEU A 306 9.78 28.31 -20.12
CA LEU A 306 9.16 28.68 -21.40
C LEU A 306 9.91 28.07 -22.60
N SER A 307 10.94 27.26 -22.35
CA SER A 307 11.70 26.55 -23.38
C SER A 307 10.81 25.55 -24.13
N LYS A 308 11.21 25.22 -25.36
CA LYS A 308 10.53 24.16 -26.13
C LYS A 308 10.82 22.80 -25.51
N GLU A 309 11.97 22.69 -24.88
CA GLU A 309 12.48 21.54 -24.18
C GLU A 309 11.54 21.15 -23.03
N ALA A 310 11.17 22.07 -22.13
CA ALA A 310 10.22 21.80 -21.04
C ALA A 310 8.79 21.48 -21.50
N PHE A 311 8.45 21.73 -22.77
CA PHE A 311 7.16 21.33 -23.37
C PHE A 311 7.15 19.88 -23.87
N PHE A 312 8.31 19.29 -24.19
CA PHE A 312 8.45 17.92 -24.72
C PHE A 312 9.19 16.95 -23.79
N PHE A 313 10.03 17.45 -22.89
CA PHE A 313 10.82 16.67 -21.94
C PHE A 313 10.31 16.89 -20.52
N HIS A 314 10.46 15.86 -19.67
CA HIS A 314 9.98 15.93 -18.29
C HIS A 314 10.86 16.81 -17.41
N ASP A 315 12.18 16.80 -17.58
CA ASP A 315 13.12 17.46 -16.67
C ASP A 315 13.49 18.88 -17.10
N THR A 316 13.61 19.79 -16.13
CA THR A 316 14.19 21.13 -16.31
C THR A 316 14.96 21.55 -15.05
N PRO A 317 16.16 22.15 -15.17
CA PRO A 317 16.89 22.69 -14.01
C PRO A 317 16.12 23.79 -13.28
N LYS A 318 15.14 24.44 -13.94
CA LYS A 318 14.27 25.45 -13.32
C LYS A 318 13.47 24.90 -12.13
N GLU A 319 13.15 23.60 -12.13
CA GLU A 319 12.48 22.96 -11.00
C GLU A 319 13.35 23.00 -9.74
N GLU A 320 14.61 22.58 -9.84
CA GLU A 320 15.55 22.55 -8.72
C GLU A 320 15.92 23.97 -8.26
N GLU A 321 16.19 24.88 -9.21
CA GLU A 321 16.48 26.29 -8.94
C GLU A 321 15.38 26.94 -8.06
N TRP A 322 14.12 26.82 -8.46
CA TRP A 322 13.00 27.41 -7.72
C TRP A 322 12.65 26.64 -6.46
N PHE A 323 12.74 25.31 -6.44
CA PHE A 323 12.59 24.49 -5.23
C PHE A 323 13.60 24.91 -4.14
N LYS A 324 14.86 25.12 -4.52
CA LYS A 324 15.90 25.59 -3.61
C LYS A 324 15.63 27.02 -3.12
N ALA A 325 15.32 27.94 -4.02
CA ALA A 325 15.02 29.33 -3.67
C ALA A 325 13.82 29.47 -2.73
N VAL A 326 12.78 28.62 -2.88
CA VAL A 326 11.66 28.56 -1.93
C VAL A 326 12.13 28.02 -0.59
N SER A 327 12.87 26.90 -0.58
CA SER A 327 13.36 26.26 0.65
C SER A 327 14.24 27.20 1.50
N GLU A 328 15.06 28.04 0.86
CA GLU A 328 15.87 29.09 1.51
C GLU A 328 15.05 30.34 1.91
N GLY A 329 13.90 30.56 1.28
CA GLY A 329 12.99 31.69 1.54
C GLY A 329 11.92 31.46 2.62
N LEU A 330 11.71 30.21 3.06
CA LEU A 330 10.77 29.85 4.13
C LEU A 330 11.09 30.58 5.46
N TYR A 331 10.11 30.61 6.37
CA TYR A 331 10.24 31.36 7.63
C TYR A 331 11.48 30.95 8.46
N PRO A 332 12.39 31.90 8.77
CA PRO A 332 13.65 31.60 9.44
C PRO A 332 13.45 31.09 10.88
N GLY A 333 14.30 30.15 11.30
CA GLY A 333 14.26 29.58 12.65
C GLY A 333 13.23 28.46 12.87
N THR A 334 12.44 28.10 11.85
CA THR A 334 11.58 26.91 11.86
C THR A 334 12.05 25.92 10.80
N LYS A 335 12.08 24.62 11.12
CA LYS A 335 12.40 23.56 10.15
C LYS A 335 11.12 23.09 9.44
N TYR A 336 11.20 23.02 8.12
CA TYR A 336 10.10 22.56 7.26
C TYR A 336 10.51 21.30 6.51
N ALA A 337 9.59 20.34 6.43
CA ALA A 337 9.69 19.17 5.58
C ALA A 337 8.99 19.43 4.25
N LYS A 338 9.65 19.10 3.13
CA LYS A 338 9.00 19.00 1.82
C LYS A 338 8.06 17.80 1.86
N VAL A 339 6.76 18.02 1.66
CA VAL A 339 5.76 16.93 1.58
C VAL A 339 5.67 16.42 0.14
N LYS A 340 5.47 17.33 -0.82
CA LYS A 340 5.29 16.97 -2.22
C LYS A 340 5.66 18.11 -3.16
N LEU A 341 6.13 17.75 -4.34
CA LEU A 341 6.30 18.62 -5.51
C LEU A 341 5.51 17.97 -6.65
N ILE A 342 4.83 18.79 -7.45
CA ILE A 342 4.23 18.36 -8.72
C ILE A 342 4.43 19.45 -9.78
N ARG A 343 4.68 19.07 -11.03
CA ARG A 343 4.83 19.99 -12.15
C ARG A 343 4.21 19.47 -13.44
N LEU A 344 3.66 20.39 -14.23
CA LEU A 344 3.17 20.19 -15.59
C LEU A 344 3.75 21.31 -16.46
N VAL A 345 4.75 21.00 -17.30
CA VAL A 345 5.50 21.99 -18.11
C VAL A 345 6.04 23.10 -17.20
N GLY A 346 5.42 24.29 -17.21
CA GLY A 346 5.79 25.45 -16.41
C GLY A 346 4.87 25.72 -15.21
N ILE A 347 3.88 24.86 -14.93
CA ILE A 347 2.98 24.99 -13.77
C ILE A 347 3.50 24.07 -12.66
N MET A 348 3.97 24.61 -11.55
CA MET A 348 4.54 23.82 -10.44
C MET A 348 3.84 24.13 -9.12
N LEU A 349 3.64 23.14 -8.26
CA LEU A 349 3.13 23.33 -6.90
C LEU A 349 4.02 22.61 -5.89
N LEU A 350 4.40 23.33 -4.84
CA LEU A 350 5.17 22.83 -3.71
C LEU A 350 4.32 22.84 -2.44
N LEU A 351 4.40 21.76 -1.67
CA LEU A 351 3.80 21.64 -0.35
C LEU A 351 4.90 21.38 0.69
N TYR A 352 4.99 22.23 1.71
CA TYR A 352 5.83 22.03 2.88
C TYR A 352 4.99 22.13 4.15
N VAL A 353 5.41 21.44 5.21
CA VAL A 353 4.82 21.51 6.56
C VAL A 353 5.93 21.71 7.57
N LYS A 354 5.65 22.26 8.75
CA LYS A 354 6.61 22.23 9.86
C LYS A 354 7.01 20.79 10.17
N GLN A 355 8.27 20.58 10.54
CA GLN A 355 8.82 19.24 10.79
C GLN A 355 8.04 18.44 11.85
N GLU A 356 7.46 19.13 12.85
CA GLU A 356 6.61 18.56 13.90
C GLU A 356 5.24 18.10 13.39
N HIS A 357 4.73 18.69 12.31
CA HIS A 357 3.41 18.33 11.74
C HIS A 357 3.48 17.21 10.70
N ALA A 358 4.69 16.84 10.26
CA ALA A 358 4.90 15.90 9.16
C ALA A 358 4.34 14.49 9.44
N GLU A 359 4.33 14.04 10.70
CA GLU A 359 3.78 12.72 11.09
C GLU A 359 2.24 12.63 11.03
N TYR A 360 1.55 13.78 10.92
CA TYR A 360 0.09 13.87 10.81
C TYR A 360 -0.39 14.08 9.37
N ILE A 361 0.53 14.11 8.41
CA ILE A 361 0.23 14.17 6.98
C ILE A 361 0.14 12.74 6.42
N SER A 362 -0.95 12.45 5.71
CA SER A 362 -1.25 11.13 5.14
C SER A 362 -2.00 11.25 3.82
N GLU A 363 -2.15 10.12 3.10
CA GLU A 363 -2.91 10.04 1.84
C GLU A 363 -2.50 11.11 0.78
N VAL A 364 -1.20 11.36 0.63
CA VAL A 364 -0.66 12.42 -0.24
C VAL A 364 -0.64 11.97 -1.71
N GLU A 365 -1.58 12.50 -2.49
CA GLU A 365 -1.69 12.25 -3.93
C GLU A 365 -1.50 13.56 -4.71
N ALA A 366 -0.94 13.48 -5.91
CA ALA A 366 -0.70 14.67 -6.75
C ALA A 366 -0.94 14.35 -8.23
N GLU A 367 -1.65 15.26 -8.91
CA GLU A 367 -2.19 15.02 -10.25
C GLU A 367 -2.08 16.26 -11.14
N THR A 368 -2.19 16.06 -12.45
CA THR A 368 -2.03 17.14 -13.45
C THR A 368 -3.08 17.06 -14.56
N VAL A 369 -3.54 18.22 -15.04
CA VAL A 369 -4.49 18.35 -16.15
C VAL A 369 -4.01 19.45 -17.09
N GLY A 370 -3.53 19.08 -18.29
CA GLY A 370 -3.26 20.03 -19.36
C GLY A 370 -4.53 20.45 -20.10
N THR A 371 -4.74 21.76 -20.27
CA THR A 371 -5.87 22.34 -21.00
C THR A 371 -5.42 23.23 -22.17
N GLY A 372 -4.12 23.32 -22.47
CA GLY A 372 -3.55 24.25 -23.45
C GLY A 372 -3.81 23.90 -24.92
N ILE A 373 -2.73 23.68 -25.68
CA ILE A 373 -2.82 23.30 -27.10
C ILE A 373 -3.65 22.02 -27.24
N MET A 374 -4.60 22.02 -28.18
CA MET A 374 -5.60 20.96 -28.40
C MET A 374 -6.42 20.57 -27.13
N GLY A 375 -6.50 21.43 -26.12
CA GLY A 375 -7.21 21.16 -24.87
C GLY A 375 -6.53 20.10 -23.98
N ARG A 376 -5.29 19.69 -24.31
CA ARG A 376 -4.58 18.58 -23.65
C ARG A 376 -3.13 18.88 -23.25
N MET A 377 -2.45 19.78 -23.96
CA MET A 377 -1.04 20.10 -23.67
C MET A 377 -0.87 20.91 -22.38
N GLY A 378 0.27 20.73 -21.70
CA GLY A 378 0.52 21.28 -20.37
C GLY A 378 0.91 22.76 -20.29
N ASN A 379 0.97 23.49 -21.42
CA ASN A 379 1.32 24.92 -21.44
C ASN A 379 0.26 25.84 -20.80
N LYS A 380 -0.93 25.29 -20.55
CA LYS A 380 -2.03 25.83 -19.71
C LYS A 380 -2.73 24.64 -19.06
N GLY A 381 -3.44 24.88 -17.96
CA GLY A 381 -4.13 23.84 -17.19
C GLY A 381 -3.90 23.98 -15.71
N GLY A 382 -3.76 22.88 -14.99
CA GLY A 382 -3.47 22.90 -13.56
C GLY A 382 -2.78 21.66 -13.03
N VAL A 383 -2.16 21.82 -11.87
CA VAL A 383 -1.60 20.75 -11.04
C VAL A 383 -2.23 20.83 -9.66
N ALA A 384 -2.40 19.70 -8.99
CA ALA A 384 -2.98 19.67 -7.66
C ALA A 384 -2.28 18.67 -6.75
N ILE A 385 -2.22 18.99 -5.46
CA ILE A 385 -1.82 18.07 -4.39
C ILE A 385 -3.01 17.96 -3.44
N ARG A 386 -3.46 16.73 -3.16
CA ARG A 386 -4.38 16.45 -2.05
C ARG A 386 -3.68 15.66 -0.98
N PHE A 387 -4.09 15.88 0.26
CA PHE A 387 -3.55 15.20 1.43
C PHE A 387 -4.57 15.24 2.56
N ARG A 388 -4.39 14.37 3.54
CA ARG A 388 -5.10 14.37 4.80
C ARG A 388 -4.17 14.87 5.89
N PHE A 389 -4.56 15.95 6.58
CA PHE A 389 -3.85 16.47 7.75
C PHE A 389 -4.70 16.20 9.00
N HIS A 390 -4.17 15.39 9.92
CA HIS A 390 -4.95 14.73 10.97
C HIS A 390 -6.22 14.07 10.40
N ASN A 391 -7.42 14.54 10.77
CA ASN A 391 -8.70 14.03 10.25
C ASN A 391 -9.40 14.99 9.27
N THR A 392 -8.66 15.91 8.64
CA THR A 392 -9.20 16.86 7.65
C THR A 392 -8.58 16.63 6.27
N SER A 393 -9.42 16.51 5.25
CA SER A 393 -8.99 16.33 3.86
C SER A 393 -8.83 17.68 3.15
N ILE A 394 -7.66 17.89 2.55
CA ILE A 394 -7.24 19.17 1.96
C ILE A 394 -6.82 18.94 0.50
N CYS A 395 -7.28 19.79 -0.41
CA CYS A 395 -6.84 19.80 -1.80
C CYS A 395 -6.34 21.20 -2.18
N VAL A 396 -5.13 21.28 -2.71
CA VAL A 396 -4.48 22.51 -3.16
C VAL A 396 -4.31 22.42 -4.67
N VAL A 397 -4.87 23.38 -5.41
CA VAL A 397 -4.84 23.43 -6.87
C VAL A 397 -4.08 24.69 -7.30
N ASN A 398 -3.04 24.51 -8.12
CA ASN A 398 -2.39 25.58 -8.86
C ASN A 398 -2.81 25.51 -10.34
N SER A 399 -3.31 26.59 -10.91
CA SER A 399 -3.65 26.64 -12.34
C SER A 399 -3.03 27.81 -13.09
N HIS A 400 -2.81 27.60 -14.38
CA HIS A 400 -2.49 28.63 -15.35
C HIS A 400 -3.52 28.56 -16.48
N LEU A 401 -4.48 29.49 -16.47
CA LEU A 401 -5.62 29.48 -17.41
C LEU A 401 -5.31 30.29 -18.69
N ALA A 402 -6.12 30.12 -19.74
CA ALA A 402 -5.93 30.81 -21.02
C ALA A 402 -5.77 32.34 -20.88
N ALA A 403 -4.76 32.87 -21.57
CA ALA A 403 -4.43 34.29 -21.62
C ALA A 403 -5.32 35.05 -22.65
N HIS A 404 -5.08 36.36 -22.79
CA HIS A 404 -5.84 37.33 -23.62
C HIS A 404 -7.19 37.77 -23.00
N THR A 405 -7.58 39.03 -23.23
CA THR A 405 -8.71 39.66 -22.52
C THR A 405 -10.04 39.04 -22.96
N GLU A 406 -10.14 38.70 -24.23
CA GLU A 406 -11.33 38.20 -24.92
C GLU A 406 -11.67 36.75 -24.51
N GLU A 407 -10.68 35.98 -24.08
CA GLU A 407 -10.76 34.53 -23.85
C GLU A 407 -11.33 34.12 -22.47
N TYR A 408 -12.23 34.92 -21.87
CA TYR A 408 -12.80 34.58 -20.55
C TYR A 408 -13.69 33.33 -20.60
N GLU A 409 -14.40 33.08 -21.70
CA GLU A 409 -15.16 31.85 -21.89
C GLU A 409 -14.24 30.62 -21.94
N ARG A 410 -13.04 30.77 -22.51
CA ARG A 410 -12.02 29.73 -22.50
C ARG A 410 -11.44 29.52 -21.11
N ARG A 411 -11.19 30.57 -20.31
CA ARG A 411 -10.82 30.43 -18.88
C ARG A 411 -11.90 29.71 -18.08
N ASN A 412 -13.18 29.99 -18.36
CA ASN A 412 -14.30 29.27 -17.76
C ASN A 412 -14.29 27.78 -18.12
N GLN A 413 -13.93 27.44 -19.37
CA GLN A 413 -13.81 26.06 -19.81
C GLN A 413 -12.58 25.36 -19.23
N ASP A 414 -11.41 26.01 -19.18
CA ASP A 414 -10.20 25.46 -18.56
C ASP A 414 -10.47 25.10 -17.07
N TYR A 415 -11.18 25.95 -16.33
CA TYR A 415 -11.62 25.66 -14.95
C TYR A 415 -12.51 24.40 -14.88
N LYS A 416 -13.50 24.27 -15.78
CA LYS A 416 -14.41 23.11 -15.84
C LYS A 416 -13.68 21.82 -16.22
N ASP A 417 -12.73 21.91 -17.14
CA ASP A 417 -11.86 20.82 -17.55
C ASP A 417 -10.99 20.33 -16.39
N ILE A 418 -10.33 21.24 -15.66
CA ILE A 418 -9.57 20.89 -14.45
C ILE A 418 -10.47 20.23 -13.41
N CYS A 419 -11.65 20.81 -13.10
CA CYS A 419 -12.59 20.25 -12.13
C CYS A 419 -13.12 18.84 -12.47
N SER A 420 -13.27 18.53 -13.76
CA SER A 420 -13.85 17.26 -14.23
C SER A 420 -12.81 16.17 -14.49
N ARG A 421 -11.60 16.55 -14.89
CA ARG A 421 -10.52 15.62 -15.28
C ARG A 421 -9.52 15.33 -14.16
N MET A 422 -9.41 16.20 -13.15
CA MET A 422 -8.51 15.98 -12.01
C MET A 422 -9.10 14.91 -11.07
N GLN A 423 -8.48 13.73 -11.07
CA GLN A 423 -8.92 12.55 -10.32
C GLN A 423 -7.75 11.92 -9.58
N PHE A 424 -7.82 11.86 -8.25
CA PHE A 424 -6.77 11.29 -7.40
C PHE A 424 -7.08 9.83 -7.06
N CYS A 425 -6.02 9.02 -6.93
CA CYS A 425 -6.12 7.65 -6.45
C CYS A 425 -6.70 7.57 -5.01
N GLN A 426 -7.33 6.44 -4.69
CA GLN A 426 -7.73 6.10 -3.32
C GLN A 426 -6.96 4.86 -2.85
N VAL A 427 -6.77 4.74 -1.54
CA VAL A 427 -6.15 3.56 -0.89
C VAL A 427 -6.99 2.29 -1.11
N ASP A 428 -8.31 2.43 -1.26
CA ASP A 428 -9.23 1.36 -1.64
C ASP A 428 -9.58 1.47 -3.14
N PRO A 429 -9.08 0.57 -4.01
CA PRO A 429 -9.36 0.60 -5.44
C PRO A 429 -10.82 0.29 -5.82
N SER A 430 -11.65 -0.15 -4.87
CA SER A 430 -13.08 -0.37 -5.12
C SER A 430 -13.92 0.90 -5.03
N LEU A 431 -13.36 1.98 -4.49
CA LEU A 431 -14.01 3.29 -4.40
C LEU A 431 -13.74 4.14 -5.66
N PRO A 432 -14.70 4.99 -6.08
CA PRO A 432 -14.49 5.88 -7.22
C PRO A 432 -13.38 6.91 -6.94
N PRO A 433 -12.57 7.32 -7.94
CA PRO A 433 -11.51 8.31 -7.74
C PRO A 433 -11.98 9.60 -7.05
N LEU A 434 -11.13 10.18 -6.20
CA LEU A 434 -11.45 11.46 -5.56
C LEU A 434 -11.31 12.60 -6.56
N THR A 435 -12.29 13.50 -6.58
CA THR A 435 -12.21 14.76 -7.33
C THR A 435 -11.94 15.92 -6.39
N ILE A 436 -11.51 17.07 -6.94
CA ILE A 436 -11.21 18.30 -6.16
C ILE A 436 -12.34 18.63 -5.17
N ASN A 437 -13.61 18.56 -5.61
CA ASN A 437 -14.80 18.87 -4.80
C ASN A 437 -15.12 17.87 -3.66
N LYS A 438 -14.33 16.80 -3.47
CA LYS A 438 -14.52 15.77 -2.43
C LYS A 438 -13.56 15.93 -1.23
N HIS A 439 -13.20 17.18 -0.91
CA HIS A 439 -12.31 17.52 0.21
C HIS A 439 -12.99 18.53 1.15
N ASP A 440 -12.65 18.51 2.44
CA ASP A 440 -13.17 19.44 3.46
C ASP A 440 -12.73 20.90 3.19
N VAL A 441 -11.48 21.04 2.73
CA VAL A 441 -10.80 22.30 2.45
C VAL A 441 -10.23 22.23 1.04
N ILE A 442 -10.53 23.24 0.23
CA ILE A 442 -9.98 23.42 -1.11
C ILE A 442 -9.35 24.81 -1.18
N LEU A 443 -8.08 24.86 -1.58
CA LEU A 443 -7.33 26.09 -1.81
C LEU A 443 -6.97 26.13 -3.30
N TRP A 444 -7.46 27.12 -4.03
CA TRP A 444 -7.20 27.27 -5.46
C TRP A 444 -6.44 28.57 -5.71
N LEU A 445 -5.24 28.46 -6.27
CA LEU A 445 -4.33 29.56 -6.55
C LEU A 445 -3.87 29.52 -8.01
N GLY A 446 -3.34 30.63 -8.51
CA GLY A 446 -2.62 30.62 -9.78
C GLY A 446 -2.71 31.92 -10.58
N ASP A 447 -2.10 31.88 -11.77
CA ASP A 447 -2.40 32.84 -12.83
C ASP A 447 -3.70 32.42 -13.51
N LEU A 448 -4.80 32.96 -13.02
CA LEU A 448 -6.14 32.71 -13.55
C LEU A 448 -6.42 33.56 -14.81
N ASN A 449 -5.50 34.47 -15.19
CA ASN A 449 -5.51 35.27 -16.41
C ASN A 449 -6.78 36.11 -16.71
N TYR A 450 -7.72 36.23 -15.78
CA TYR A 450 -8.87 37.14 -15.90
C TYR A 450 -8.41 38.61 -15.89
N ARG A 451 -9.08 39.43 -16.69
CA ARG A 451 -8.66 40.82 -16.98
C ARG A 451 -9.70 41.82 -16.50
N ILE A 452 -9.35 43.10 -16.63
CA ILE A 452 -10.30 44.20 -16.52
C ILE A 452 -10.98 44.38 -17.89
N GLU A 453 -12.31 44.50 -17.87
CA GLU A 453 -13.15 44.69 -19.05
C GLU A 453 -13.64 46.15 -19.17
N GLU A 454 -14.17 46.55 -20.33
CA GLU A 454 -14.77 47.86 -20.66
C GLU A 454 -13.90 49.13 -20.53
N LEU A 455 -12.84 49.13 -19.72
CA LEU A 455 -12.00 50.31 -19.46
C LEU A 455 -10.77 50.38 -20.37
N ASP A 456 -10.44 51.59 -20.82
CA ASP A 456 -9.18 51.87 -21.52
C ASP A 456 -7.95 51.83 -20.57
N VAL A 457 -6.75 51.68 -21.15
CA VAL A 457 -5.50 51.47 -20.39
C VAL A 457 -5.18 52.67 -19.50
N GLU A 458 -5.45 53.87 -20.00
CA GLU A 458 -5.25 55.15 -19.32
C GLU A 458 -6.16 55.27 -18.09
N LYS A 459 -7.45 54.89 -18.22
CA LYS A 459 -8.42 54.90 -17.12
C LYS A 459 -8.12 53.84 -16.08
N VAL A 460 -7.67 52.65 -16.49
CA VAL A 460 -7.19 51.62 -15.56
C VAL A 460 -5.99 52.14 -14.77
N LYS A 461 -4.94 52.64 -15.44
CA LYS A 461 -3.75 53.20 -14.79
C LYS A 461 -4.11 54.36 -13.83
N LYS A 462 -5.02 55.25 -14.23
CA LYS A 462 -5.52 56.34 -13.38
C LYS A 462 -6.27 55.85 -12.13
N LEU A 463 -7.15 54.85 -12.25
CA LEU A 463 -7.87 54.30 -11.09
C LEU A 463 -6.91 53.61 -10.10
N ILE A 464 -5.82 53.02 -10.59
CA ILE A 464 -4.77 52.43 -9.76
C ILE A 464 -3.99 53.52 -9.00
N GLU A 465 -3.61 54.60 -9.68
CA GLU A 465 -2.94 55.77 -9.08
C GLU A 465 -3.82 56.44 -8.01
N GLU A 466 -5.13 56.57 -8.28
CA GLU A 466 -6.16 57.04 -7.33
C GLU A 466 -6.44 56.02 -6.19
N LYS A 467 -5.83 54.82 -6.22
CA LYS A 467 -6.08 53.67 -5.31
C LYS A 467 -7.56 53.25 -5.24
N ALA A 468 -8.32 53.51 -6.30
CA ALA A 468 -9.74 53.23 -6.43
C ALA A 468 -10.00 51.75 -6.78
N PHE A 469 -9.36 50.81 -6.06
CA PHE A 469 -9.37 49.39 -6.39
C PHE A 469 -10.77 48.79 -6.41
N GLN A 470 -11.67 49.20 -5.51
CA GLN A 470 -13.07 48.72 -5.51
C GLN A 470 -13.85 49.14 -6.76
N THR A 471 -13.57 50.34 -7.30
CA THR A 471 -14.16 50.81 -8.56
C THR A 471 -13.61 50.00 -9.74
N LEU A 472 -12.30 49.74 -9.75
CA LEU A 472 -11.66 48.94 -10.79
C LEU A 472 -12.11 47.47 -10.75
N TYR A 473 -12.28 46.91 -9.55
CA TYR A 473 -12.79 45.56 -9.30
C TYR A 473 -14.27 45.39 -9.71
N ALA A 474 -15.02 46.45 -10.01
CA ALA A 474 -16.34 46.33 -10.62
C ALA A 474 -16.27 45.76 -12.06
N TYR A 475 -15.11 45.90 -12.71
CA TYR A 475 -14.84 45.49 -14.09
C TYR A 475 -13.93 44.25 -14.17
N ASP A 476 -13.66 43.58 -13.05
CA ASP A 476 -12.86 42.34 -13.01
C ASP A 476 -13.68 41.17 -13.56
N GLN A 477 -13.15 40.51 -14.59
CA GLN A 477 -13.84 39.38 -15.23
C GLN A 477 -14.05 38.20 -14.28
N LEU A 478 -13.10 37.88 -13.38
CA LEU A 478 -13.28 36.75 -12.46
C LEU A 478 -14.49 36.99 -11.55
N ARG A 479 -14.58 38.18 -10.95
CA ARG A 479 -15.75 38.61 -10.17
C ARG A 479 -17.05 38.46 -10.97
N ALA A 480 -17.09 38.93 -12.21
CA ALA A 480 -18.27 38.84 -13.06
C ALA A 480 -18.68 37.38 -13.34
N GLN A 481 -17.73 36.52 -13.69
CA GLN A 481 -17.98 35.10 -13.97
C GLN A 481 -18.36 34.29 -12.72
N VAL A 482 -17.83 34.64 -11.54
CA VAL A 482 -18.25 34.08 -10.24
C VAL A 482 -19.67 34.52 -9.88
N ALA A 483 -19.99 35.81 -10.04
CA ALA A 483 -21.34 36.33 -9.79
C ALA A 483 -22.39 35.71 -10.72
N ALA A 484 -22.02 35.44 -11.98
CA ALA A 484 -22.82 34.69 -12.95
C ALA A 484 -22.87 33.17 -12.70
N LYS A 485 -22.17 32.65 -11.68
CA LYS A 485 -22.01 31.21 -11.37
C LYS A 485 -21.41 30.38 -12.51
N ALA A 486 -20.66 31.00 -13.43
CA ALA A 486 -20.02 30.30 -14.54
C ALA A 486 -18.80 29.47 -14.08
N VAL A 487 -18.15 29.89 -12.99
CA VAL A 487 -16.91 29.33 -12.42
C VAL A 487 -16.91 29.44 -10.89
N PHE A 488 -16.03 28.68 -10.23
CA PHE A 488 -15.72 28.75 -8.79
C PHE A 488 -16.95 28.79 -7.86
N GLU A 489 -18.03 28.06 -8.18
CA GLU A 489 -19.26 28.10 -7.36
C GLU A 489 -18.99 27.63 -5.91
N GLY A 490 -19.34 28.49 -4.96
CA GLY A 490 -19.15 28.26 -3.52
C GLY A 490 -17.72 28.47 -3.04
N PHE A 491 -16.82 29.00 -3.87
CA PHE A 491 -15.55 29.56 -3.39
C PHE A 491 -15.74 30.99 -2.89
N SER A 492 -14.83 31.40 -2.02
CA SER A 492 -14.64 32.78 -1.57
C SER A 492 -13.29 33.30 -2.05
N GLU A 493 -13.20 34.62 -2.25
CA GLU A 493 -11.96 35.36 -2.50
C GLU A 493 -11.88 36.52 -1.49
N GLY A 494 -10.65 36.92 -1.14
CA GLY A 494 -10.40 38.04 -0.25
C GLY A 494 -10.61 39.40 -0.91
N GLU A 495 -10.75 40.45 -0.11
CA GLU A 495 -10.79 41.81 -0.66
C GLU A 495 -9.45 42.19 -1.32
N LEU A 496 -9.50 42.59 -2.60
CA LEU A 496 -8.33 43.05 -3.35
C LEU A 496 -7.94 44.47 -2.92
N THR A 497 -7.16 44.55 -1.85
CA THR A 497 -6.61 45.82 -1.30
C THR A 497 -5.26 46.22 -1.91
N PHE A 498 -4.79 45.48 -2.91
CA PHE A 498 -3.50 45.67 -3.59
C PHE A 498 -3.67 45.96 -5.09
N GLN A 499 -2.71 46.66 -5.69
CA GLN A 499 -2.76 47.00 -7.12
C GLN A 499 -2.60 45.76 -8.03
N PRO A 500 -3.09 45.80 -9.28
CA PRO A 500 -2.92 44.74 -10.27
C PRO A 500 -1.49 44.16 -10.34
N THR A 501 -1.41 42.84 -10.49
CA THR A 501 -0.16 42.07 -10.44
C THR A 501 0.48 41.87 -11.80
N TYR A 502 -0.23 42.17 -12.87
CA TYR A 502 0.18 42.14 -14.27
C TYR A 502 -0.17 43.49 -14.92
N LYS A 503 0.55 44.02 -15.93
CA LYS A 503 1.84 43.59 -16.48
C LYS A 503 2.88 44.67 -16.23
N TYR A 504 4.03 44.28 -15.71
CA TYR A 504 5.17 45.16 -15.44
C TYR A 504 6.28 45.00 -16.47
N ASP A 505 7.15 46.00 -16.59
CA ASP A 505 8.44 45.81 -17.23
C ASP A 505 9.38 45.04 -16.28
N THR A 506 10.05 44.01 -16.81
CA THR A 506 10.88 43.11 -16.00
C THR A 506 12.05 43.88 -15.35
N GLY A 507 12.20 43.76 -14.03
CA GLY A 507 13.19 44.48 -13.24
C GLY A 507 12.71 45.82 -12.65
N SER A 508 11.48 46.28 -12.94
CA SER A 508 10.95 47.53 -12.39
C SER A 508 9.57 47.38 -11.70
N ASP A 509 8.98 48.52 -11.33
CA ASP A 509 7.57 48.63 -10.89
C ASP A 509 6.74 49.43 -11.91
N ASP A 510 7.29 49.67 -13.10
CA ASP A 510 6.64 50.39 -14.19
C ASP A 510 5.72 49.45 -14.97
N TRP A 511 4.59 49.98 -15.42
CA TRP A 511 3.65 49.24 -16.28
C TRP A 511 4.21 49.04 -17.69
N ASP A 512 3.90 47.90 -18.31
CA ASP A 512 4.29 47.50 -19.68
C ASP A 512 4.43 48.69 -20.65
N THR A 513 5.69 49.04 -20.96
CA THR A 513 6.03 50.09 -21.93
C THR A 513 6.26 49.54 -23.35
N SER A 514 6.08 48.24 -23.57
CA SER A 514 6.19 47.64 -24.90
C SER A 514 5.10 48.14 -25.86
N GLU A 515 5.30 47.91 -27.16
CA GLU A 515 4.31 48.22 -28.21
C GLU A 515 2.92 47.60 -27.98
N LYS A 516 2.82 46.57 -27.13
CA LYS A 516 1.56 45.89 -26.78
C LYS A 516 0.78 46.59 -25.66
N CYS A 517 1.41 47.52 -24.93
CA CYS A 517 0.90 48.33 -23.82
C CYS A 517 -0.27 47.68 -23.08
N ARG A 518 -0.03 46.51 -22.44
CA ARG A 518 -1.09 45.71 -21.84
C ARG A 518 -1.77 46.47 -20.70
N ALA A 519 -3.10 46.43 -20.69
CA ALA A 519 -3.90 46.89 -19.57
C ALA A 519 -3.52 46.11 -18.29
N PRO A 520 -3.30 46.81 -17.16
CA PRO A 520 -3.08 46.15 -15.88
C PRO A 520 -4.26 45.25 -15.46
N ALA A 521 -3.97 44.10 -14.86
CA ALA A 521 -4.97 43.13 -14.41
C ALA A 521 -4.55 42.35 -13.15
N TRP A 522 -5.55 41.91 -12.36
CA TRP A 522 -5.36 40.94 -11.28
C TRP A 522 -5.41 39.52 -11.86
N CYS A 523 -4.37 39.13 -12.58
CA CYS A 523 -4.21 37.79 -13.13
C CYS A 523 -3.98 36.73 -12.03
N ASP A 524 -3.17 37.08 -11.02
CA ASP A 524 -2.70 36.18 -9.97
C ASP A 524 -3.65 36.20 -8.77
N ARG A 525 -4.28 35.06 -8.45
CA ARG A 525 -5.41 34.99 -7.50
C ARG A 525 -5.29 33.82 -6.52
N VAL A 526 -5.96 33.94 -5.37
CA VAL A 526 -6.11 32.89 -4.34
C VAL A 526 -7.55 32.86 -3.84
N LEU A 527 -8.23 31.73 -4.06
CA LEU A 527 -9.60 31.46 -3.66
C LEU A 527 -9.64 30.22 -2.75
N TRP A 528 -10.66 30.11 -1.91
CA TRP A 528 -10.85 28.93 -1.03
C TRP A 528 -12.30 28.48 -0.95
N LYS A 529 -12.50 27.21 -0.58
CA LYS A 529 -13.82 26.62 -0.32
C LYS A 529 -13.69 25.60 0.80
N GLY A 530 -14.61 25.64 1.77
CA GLY A 530 -14.59 24.76 2.93
C GLY A 530 -15.22 25.40 4.16
N LYS A 531 -15.16 24.68 5.29
CA LYS A 531 -15.55 25.20 6.62
C LYS A 531 -14.31 25.57 7.43
N ASN A 532 -14.48 26.36 8.49
CA ASN A 532 -13.44 26.67 9.47
C ASN A 532 -12.18 27.37 8.89
N ILE A 533 -12.30 28.06 7.75
CA ILE A 533 -11.21 28.82 7.12
C ILE A 533 -11.41 30.31 7.43
N THR A 534 -10.41 30.95 8.02
CA THR A 534 -10.36 32.41 8.24
C THR A 534 -9.17 32.99 7.52
N GLN A 535 -9.40 33.86 6.53
CA GLN A 535 -8.32 34.58 5.86
C GLN A 535 -7.81 35.71 6.76
N LEU A 536 -6.50 35.76 6.98
CA LEU A 536 -5.82 36.76 7.80
C LEU A 536 -5.18 37.88 6.97
N SER A 537 -4.72 37.55 5.77
CA SER A 537 -4.14 38.52 4.82
C SER A 537 -4.29 38.06 3.37
N TYR A 538 -4.27 39.02 2.45
CA TYR A 538 -4.23 38.80 1.01
C TYR A 538 -3.54 40.00 0.35
N GLN A 539 -2.38 39.80 -0.26
CA GLN A 539 -1.48 40.88 -0.67
C GLN A 539 -0.55 40.48 -1.83
N SER A 540 -0.12 41.47 -2.62
CA SER A 540 0.95 41.32 -3.61
C SER A 540 2.29 41.86 -3.10
N HIS A 541 3.39 41.37 -3.68
CA HIS A 541 4.76 41.60 -3.18
C HIS A 541 5.60 42.39 -4.17
N MET A 542 5.36 43.70 -4.22
CA MET A 542 6.02 44.66 -5.14
C MET A 542 7.56 44.64 -5.06
N ALA A 543 8.13 44.19 -3.94
CA ALA A 543 9.58 44.13 -3.73
C ALA A 543 10.29 43.14 -4.68
N LEU A 544 9.61 42.14 -5.24
CA LEU A 544 10.16 41.22 -6.22
C LEU A 544 9.94 41.75 -7.64
N LYS A 545 11.00 41.72 -8.45
CA LYS A 545 11.03 42.32 -9.80
C LYS A 545 11.59 41.37 -10.86
N THR A 546 11.89 40.13 -10.48
CA THR A 546 12.40 39.07 -11.37
C THR A 546 11.46 38.81 -12.58
N SER A 547 10.15 38.97 -12.42
CA SER A 547 9.11 38.71 -13.44
C SER A 547 8.40 40.00 -13.91
N ASP A 548 7.59 39.90 -14.96
CA ASP A 548 6.58 40.91 -15.35
C ASP A 548 5.24 40.77 -14.58
N HIS A 549 5.13 39.72 -13.76
CA HIS A 549 4.12 39.60 -12.70
C HIS A 549 4.70 39.96 -11.33
N LYS A 550 3.84 40.21 -10.34
CA LYS A 550 4.20 40.35 -8.93
C LYS A 550 3.66 39.15 -8.13
N PRO A 551 4.44 38.54 -7.22
CA PRO A 551 3.96 37.42 -6.42
C PRO A 551 2.77 37.85 -5.56
N VAL A 552 1.86 36.92 -5.30
CA VAL A 552 0.74 37.09 -4.38
C VAL A 552 0.87 36.09 -3.23
N SER A 553 0.48 36.49 -2.03
CA SER A 553 0.23 35.54 -0.95
C SER A 553 -1.04 35.84 -0.17
N SER A 554 -1.63 34.77 0.36
CA SER A 554 -2.70 34.81 1.34
C SER A 554 -2.33 33.92 2.53
N VAL A 555 -2.65 34.37 3.73
CA VAL A 555 -2.49 33.57 4.94
C VAL A 555 -3.85 33.25 5.52
N PHE A 556 -4.04 32.01 5.95
CA PHE A 556 -5.27 31.52 6.56
C PHE A 556 -4.97 30.87 7.91
N ASP A 557 -5.87 31.03 8.87
CA ASP A 557 -6.03 30.07 9.97
C ASP A 557 -7.14 29.09 9.56
N ILE A 558 -6.80 27.80 9.49
CA ILE A 558 -7.70 26.72 9.07
C ILE A 558 -7.89 25.76 10.24
N GLY A 559 -9.15 25.57 10.65
CA GLY A 559 -9.54 24.62 11.68
C GLY A 559 -9.51 23.18 11.18
N VAL A 560 -8.57 22.40 11.70
CA VAL A 560 -8.35 20.98 11.39
C VAL A 560 -8.89 20.11 12.53
N ARG A 561 -9.61 19.04 12.19
CA ARG A 561 -10.02 17.98 13.14
C ARG A 561 -8.81 17.20 13.61
N VAL A 562 -8.44 17.35 14.88
CA VAL A 562 -7.35 16.63 15.57
C VAL A 562 -7.96 15.58 16.51
N VAL A 563 -7.36 14.40 16.59
CA VAL A 563 -7.79 13.30 17.45
C VAL A 563 -7.30 13.53 18.88
N ASN A 564 -8.18 13.36 19.87
CA ASN A 564 -7.80 13.21 21.27
C ASN A 564 -7.64 11.71 21.57
N GLU A 565 -6.40 11.25 21.75
CA GLU A 565 -6.05 9.84 21.94
C GLU A 565 -6.72 9.20 23.17
N GLU A 566 -6.96 9.95 24.25
CA GLU A 566 -7.63 9.44 25.45
C GLU A 566 -9.12 9.17 25.17
N LEU A 567 -9.81 10.13 24.53
CA LEU A 567 -11.22 9.99 24.15
C LEU A 567 -11.40 8.93 23.05
N TYR A 568 -10.45 8.84 22.11
CA TYR A 568 -10.45 7.83 21.06
C TYR A 568 -10.32 6.42 21.66
N ARG A 569 -9.32 6.20 22.54
CA ARG A 569 -9.15 4.92 23.24
C ARG A 569 -10.38 4.55 24.05
N LYS A 570 -10.96 5.49 24.81
CA LYS A 570 -12.18 5.27 25.58
C LYS A 570 -13.36 4.87 24.69
N THR A 571 -13.56 5.57 23.58
CA THR A 571 -14.62 5.27 22.60
C THR A 571 -14.42 3.89 21.95
N LEU A 572 -13.18 3.54 21.60
CA LEU A 572 -12.81 2.22 21.09
C LEU A 572 -13.10 1.11 22.11
N GLU A 573 -12.70 1.28 23.38
CA GLU A 573 -12.98 0.33 24.46
C GLU A 573 -14.49 0.15 24.69
N GLU A 574 -15.28 1.21 24.59
CA GLU A 574 -16.75 1.16 24.69
C GLU A 574 -17.39 0.42 23.50
N ILE A 575 -16.94 0.67 22.27
CA ILE A 575 -17.41 -0.03 21.06
C ILE A 575 -17.08 -1.53 21.14
N VAL A 576 -15.81 -1.88 21.44
CA VAL A 576 -15.37 -3.28 21.53
C VAL A 576 -16.14 -4.01 22.63
N ARG A 577 -16.27 -3.42 23.82
CA ARG A 577 -17.06 -3.99 24.92
C ARG A 577 -18.54 -4.16 24.56
N SER A 578 -19.10 -3.28 23.72
CA SER A 578 -20.47 -3.42 23.22
C SER A 578 -20.60 -4.58 22.23
N LEU A 579 -19.63 -4.76 21.32
CA LEU A 579 -19.59 -5.89 20.40
C LEU A 579 -19.40 -7.21 21.15
N ASP A 580 -18.48 -7.29 22.11
CA ASP A 580 -18.29 -8.49 22.93
C ASP A 580 -19.56 -8.87 23.69
N LYS A 581 -20.32 -7.89 24.21
CA LYS A 581 -21.62 -8.15 24.84
C LYS A 581 -22.65 -8.70 23.86
N LEU A 582 -22.70 -8.17 22.63
CA LEU A 582 -23.60 -8.65 21.59
C LEU A 582 -23.22 -10.06 21.11
N GLU A 583 -21.93 -10.33 20.91
CA GLU A 583 -21.44 -11.67 20.55
C GLU A 583 -21.78 -12.69 21.64
N ASN A 584 -21.48 -12.38 22.91
CA ASN A 584 -21.80 -13.25 24.05
C ASN A 584 -23.30 -13.48 24.23
N ALA A 585 -24.14 -12.46 24.01
CA ALA A 585 -25.60 -12.60 24.05
C ALA A 585 -26.15 -13.46 22.90
N ASN A 586 -25.40 -13.60 21.81
CA ASN A 586 -25.74 -14.42 20.65
C ASN A 586 -25.12 -15.84 20.69
N ILE A 587 -24.48 -16.26 21.79
CA ILE A 587 -24.00 -17.64 21.96
C ILE A 587 -25.18 -18.57 22.29
N PRO A 588 -25.45 -19.62 21.50
CA PRO A 588 -26.46 -20.62 21.80
C PRO A 588 -26.30 -21.27 23.17
N SER A 589 -27.39 -21.31 23.93
CA SER A 589 -27.45 -22.02 25.20
C SER A 589 -28.84 -22.60 25.45
N VAL A 590 -28.87 -23.75 26.14
CA VAL A 590 -30.07 -24.47 26.52
C VAL A 590 -30.03 -24.81 28.01
N SER A 591 -31.20 -25.12 28.56
CA SER A 591 -31.34 -25.71 29.89
C SER A 591 -31.96 -27.10 29.75
N LEU A 592 -31.51 -28.03 30.61
CA LEU A 592 -31.85 -29.44 30.54
C LEU A 592 -32.55 -29.82 31.85
N SER A 593 -33.74 -30.41 31.78
CA SER A 593 -34.50 -30.78 32.99
C SER A 593 -33.87 -31.91 33.81
N ARG A 594 -33.06 -32.76 33.18
CA ARG A 594 -32.36 -33.88 33.80
C ARG A 594 -31.04 -34.15 33.07
N ARG A 595 -30.01 -34.59 33.81
CA ARG A 595 -28.68 -34.94 33.26
C ARG A 595 -28.18 -36.34 33.63
N GLU A 596 -28.84 -37.01 34.56
CA GLU A 596 -28.45 -38.32 35.06
C GLU A 596 -29.63 -39.29 34.93
N PHE A 597 -29.41 -40.41 34.25
CA PHE A 597 -30.41 -41.42 33.96
C PHE A 597 -29.98 -42.76 34.55
N CYS A 598 -30.90 -43.47 35.18
CA CYS A 598 -30.64 -44.74 35.86
C CYS A 598 -31.69 -45.77 35.47
N PHE A 599 -31.35 -46.65 34.54
CA PHE A 599 -32.22 -47.69 34.02
C PHE A 599 -32.14 -48.94 34.90
N GLN A 600 -33.17 -49.15 35.72
CA GLN A 600 -33.20 -50.27 36.65
C GLN A 600 -33.82 -51.52 36.02
N ASN A 601 -33.22 -52.67 36.33
CA ASN A 601 -33.73 -53.99 35.96
C ASN A 601 -34.01 -54.14 34.46
N VAL A 602 -33.05 -53.72 33.63
CA VAL A 602 -33.11 -53.85 32.17
C VAL A 602 -33.17 -55.34 31.80
N LYS A 603 -34.10 -55.73 30.91
CA LYS A 603 -34.28 -57.11 30.48
C LYS A 603 -34.09 -57.26 28.98
N PHE A 604 -33.76 -58.48 28.56
CA PHE A 604 -33.65 -58.86 27.15
C PHE A 604 -34.94 -58.57 26.37
N MET A 605 -34.82 -57.91 25.21
CA MET A 605 -35.92 -57.55 24.31
C MET A 605 -37.05 -56.74 24.96
N GLN A 606 -36.78 -56.07 26.09
CA GLN A 606 -37.70 -55.13 26.71
C GLN A 606 -37.15 -53.71 26.55
N LEU A 607 -37.90 -52.85 25.85
CA LEU A 607 -37.60 -51.43 25.76
C LEU A 607 -37.90 -50.76 27.10
N GLN A 608 -36.93 -50.00 27.62
CA GLN A 608 -37.16 -48.99 28.66
C GLN A 608 -36.95 -47.61 28.04
N VAL A 609 -37.75 -46.63 28.44
CA VAL A 609 -37.64 -45.25 27.97
C VAL A 609 -37.61 -44.31 29.17
N GLU A 610 -36.54 -43.53 29.27
CA GLU A 610 -36.45 -42.35 30.13
C GLU A 610 -36.57 -41.11 29.26
N SER A 611 -36.95 -39.96 29.83
CA SER A 611 -37.04 -38.73 29.03
C SER A 611 -36.64 -37.48 29.79
N PHE A 612 -36.18 -36.48 29.04
CA PHE A 612 -35.87 -35.16 29.54
C PHE A 612 -36.30 -34.11 28.50
N THR A 613 -36.24 -32.85 28.89
CA THR A 613 -36.59 -31.71 28.03
C THR A 613 -35.39 -30.80 27.87
N ILE A 614 -35.15 -30.39 26.64
CA ILE A 614 -34.25 -29.29 26.29
C ILE A 614 -35.14 -28.05 26.15
N GLN A 615 -34.92 -27.03 26.98
CA GLN A 615 -35.49 -25.69 26.80
C GLN A 615 -34.41 -24.77 26.23
N ASN A 616 -34.67 -24.20 25.06
CA ASN A 616 -33.74 -23.28 24.41
C ASN A 616 -33.76 -21.90 25.06
N GLY A 617 -32.64 -21.18 24.93
CA GLY A 617 -32.56 -19.75 25.21
C GLY A 617 -33.10 -18.88 24.06
N PRO A 618 -32.75 -17.58 24.04
CA PRO A 618 -33.27 -16.63 23.05
C PRO A 618 -32.63 -16.78 21.65
N VAL A 619 -31.54 -17.54 21.53
CA VAL A 619 -30.81 -17.74 20.27
C VAL A 619 -31.28 -19.05 19.61
N PRO A 620 -31.76 -19.04 18.36
CA PRO A 620 -32.09 -20.28 17.65
C PRO A 620 -30.82 -21.07 17.33
N CYS A 621 -30.84 -22.39 17.52
CA CYS A 621 -29.65 -23.23 17.33
C CYS A 621 -29.98 -24.66 16.92
N GLN A 622 -28.99 -25.35 16.33
CA GLN A 622 -29.05 -26.78 16.10
C GLN A 622 -28.39 -27.51 17.27
N PHE A 623 -28.99 -28.63 17.70
CA PHE A 623 -28.37 -29.59 18.61
C PHE A 623 -28.13 -30.92 17.91
N GLU A 624 -27.10 -31.64 18.34
CA GLU A 624 -26.79 -33.01 17.90
C GLU A 624 -26.07 -33.77 19.02
N PHE A 625 -26.32 -35.06 19.15
CA PHE A 625 -25.49 -35.93 19.97
C PHE A 625 -24.25 -36.35 19.19
N ILE A 626 -23.08 -35.93 19.65
CA ILE A 626 -21.81 -36.13 18.96
C ILE A 626 -21.03 -37.34 19.47
N ASN A 627 -20.16 -37.87 18.63
CA ASN A 627 -19.24 -38.96 18.98
C ASN A 627 -18.26 -38.51 20.08
N LYS A 628 -17.98 -39.43 21.01
CA LYS A 628 -16.87 -39.29 21.95
C LYS A 628 -15.54 -39.48 21.20
N PRO A 629 -14.41 -38.93 21.70
CA PRO A 629 -13.08 -39.29 21.20
C PRO A 629 -12.91 -40.81 21.18
N ASP A 630 -12.31 -41.33 20.10
CA ASP A 630 -12.08 -42.76 19.86
C ASP A 630 -13.33 -43.67 19.71
N GLU A 631 -14.55 -43.11 19.62
CA GLU A 631 -15.78 -43.88 19.35
C GLU A 631 -16.43 -43.55 17.99
N GLU A 632 -16.85 -44.58 17.25
CA GLU A 632 -17.55 -44.45 15.95
C GLU A 632 -19.01 -43.98 16.08
N SER A 633 -19.57 -43.93 17.30
CA SER A 633 -20.97 -43.60 17.57
C SER A 633 -21.08 -42.73 18.82
N TYR A 634 -22.15 -41.91 18.90
CA TYR A 634 -22.43 -41.05 20.04
C TYR A 634 -22.84 -41.83 21.30
N CYS A 635 -23.42 -43.03 21.11
CA CYS A 635 -23.91 -43.91 22.17
C CYS A 635 -23.51 -45.39 21.97
N LYS A 636 -23.57 -46.19 23.04
CA LYS A 636 -23.50 -47.66 22.96
C LYS A 636 -24.73 -48.24 22.24
N ARG A 637 -24.56 -49.40 21.59
CA ARG A 637 -25.57 -50.07 20.74
C ARG A 637 -26.88 -50.49 21.43
N TRP A 638 -26.94 -50.42 22.76
CA TRP A 638 -28.13 -50.70 23.56
C TRP A 638 -28.92 -49.43 23.94
N LEU A 639 -28.44 -48.24 23.56
CA LEU A 639 -29.01 -46.93 23.86
C LEU A 639 -29.26 -46.15 22.56
N ASN A 640 -30.33 -45.37 22.51
CA ASN A 640 -30.65 -44.45 21.43
C ASN A 640 -31.26 -43.16 21.99
N ALA A 641 -30.94 -42.00 21.40
CA ALA A 641 -31.59 -40.72 21.72
C ALA A 641 -32.55 -40.33 20.60
N ASN A 642 -33.80 -40.04 20.94
CA ASN A 642 -34.87 -39.76 19.98
C ASN A 642 -35.59 -38.43 20.32
N PRO A 643 -35.48 -37.39 19.49
CA PRO A 643 -34.55 -37.25 18.35
C PRO A 643 -33.08 -37.10 18.79
N SER A 644 -32.15 -37.63 17.99
CA SER A 644 -30.69 -37.51 18.24
C SER A 644 -30.09 -36.17 17.79
N ARG A 645 -30.85 -35.39 17.01
CA ARG A 645 -30.50 -34.05 16.54
C ARG A 645 -31.74 -33.28 16.12
N GLY A 646 -31.67 -31.96 16.14
CA GLY A 646 -32.79 -31.13 15.73
C GLY A 646 -32.48 -29.63 15.79
N PHE A 647 -33.45 -28.82 15.38
CA PHE A 647 -33.36 -27.36 15.43
C PHE A 647 -34.28 -26.82 16.53
N LEU A 648 -33.76 -25.88 17.31
CA LEU A 648 -34.47 -25.22 18.41
C LEU A 648 -34.78 -23.78 18.02
N LEU A 649 -36.05 -23.41 18.14
CA LEU A 649 -36.49 -22.02 18.04
C LEU A 649 -36.25 -21.29 19.36
N PRO A 650 -36.23 -19.94 19.38
CA PRO A 650 -36.08 -19.17 20.62
C PRO A 650 -37.15 -19.57 21.64
N ASP A 651 -36.73 -19.75 22.90
CA ASP A 651 -37.57 -20.10 24.06
C ASP A 651 -38.41 -21.40 23.90
N SER A 652 -38.13 -22.21 22.88
CA SER A 652 -38.85 -23.45 22.60
C SER A 652 -38.40 -24.60 23.52
N ILE A 653 -39.31 -25.55 23.74
CA ILE A 653 -39.06 -26.76 24.55
C ILE A 653 -39.27 -27.98 23.67
N ILE A 654 -38.26 -28.87 23.61
CA ILE A 654 -38.36 -30.19 22.98
C ILE A 654 -38.16 -31.29 24.02
N LYS A 655 -38.91 -32.38 23.89
CA LYS A 655 -38.72 -33.61 24.68
C LYS A 655 -37.80 -34.55 23.92
N ILE A 656 -36.78 -35.06 24.60
CA ILE A 656 -35.89 -36.12 24.11
C ILE A 656 -36.17 -37.40 24.90
N GLU A 657 -36.30 -38.51 24.19
CA GLU A 657 -36.51 -39.84 24.76
C GLU A 657 -35.21 -40.64 24.64
N LEU A 658 -34.73 -41.16 25.77
CA LEU A 658 -33.59 -42.07 25.85
C LEU A 658 -34.14 -43.49 25.87
N GLU A 659 -34.06 -44.15 24.72
CA GLU A 659 -34.55 -45.49 24.46
C GLU A 659 -33.44 -46.50 24.76
N LEU A 660 -33.65 -47.34 25.78
CA LEU A 660 -32.73 -48.41 26.14
C LEU A 660 -33.32 -49.76 25.74
N PHE A 661 -32.63 -50.47 24.83
CA PHE A 661 -33.07 -51.75 24.27
C PHE A 661 -31.92 -52.75 24.13
N VAL A 662 -31.93 -53.78 24.98
CA VAL A 662 -30.97 -54.89 24.89
C VAL A 662 -31.49 -55.96 23.94
N ASN A 663 -30.78 -56.16 22.82
CA ASN A 663 -31.13 -57.09 21.76
C ASN A 663 -30.14 -58.28 21.68
N LYS A 664 -30.38 -59.22 20.76
CA LYS A 664 -29.55 -60.43 20.58
C LYS A 664 -28.04 -60.15 20.39
N THR A 665 -27.66 -59.00 19.84
CA THR A 665 -26.26 -58.66 19.56
C THR A 665 -25.52 -58.03 20.74
N THR A 666 -26.24 -57.39 21.68
CA THR A 666 -25.65 -56.75 22.87
C THR A 666 -25.77 -57.62 24.11
N ALA A 667 -26.84 -58.42 24.21
CA ALA A 667 -27.13 -59.29 25.35
C ALA A 667 -26.00 -60.26 25.72
N THR A 668 -25.22 -60.79 24.77
CA THR A 668 -24.11 -61.71 25.06
C THR A 668 -23.03 -61.05 25.92
N LYS A 669 -22.65 -59.82 25.59
CA LYS A 669 -21.60 -59.07 26.30
C LYS A 669 -22.07 -58.55 27.66
N LEU A 670 -23.34 -58.17 27.73
CA LEU A 670 -23.98 -57.77 28.99
C LEU A 670 -24.18 -58.99 29.92
N ASN A 671 -24.41 -60.20 29.38
CA ASN A 671 -24.43 -61.46 30.14
C ASN A 671 -23.02 -61.85 30.66
N SER A 672 -21.94 -61.65 29.88
CA SER A 672 -20.56 -61.95 30.34
C SER A 672 -19.95 -60.89 31.26
N GLY A 673 -20.54 -59.70 31.33
CA GLY A 673 -19.95 -58.53 32.00
C GLY A 673 -18.81 -57.89 31.22
N GLU A 674 -18.63 -58.22 29.94
CA GLU A 674 -17.73 -57.51 29.01
C GLU A 674 -18.25 -56.11 28.66
N ASP A 675 -19.57 -55.93 28.71
CA ASP A 675 -20.26 -54.66 28.52
C ASP A 675 -21.13 -54.38 29.75
N LYS A 676 -21.45 -53.10 29.98
CA LYS A 676 -22.27 -52.64 31.10
C LYS A 676 -23.27 -51.60 30.63
N ILE A 677 -24.32 -51.40 31.41
CA ILE A 677 -25.28 -50.29 31.20
C ILE A 677 -24.69 -49.01 31.82
N GLU A 678 -23.59 -48.52 31.22
CA GLU A 678 -22.85 -47.32 31.62
C GLU A 678 -22.43 -46.59 30.33
N ASP A 679 -22.86 -45.34 30.12
CA ASP A 679 -22.47 -44.49 28.98
C ASP A 679 -22.56 -42.99 29.33
N ILE A 680 -21.84 -42.15 28.58
CA ILE A 680 -21.96 -40.69 28.63
C ILE A 680 -22.32 -40.18 27.25
N LEU A 681 -23.45 -39.49 27.12
CA LEU A 681 -23.86 -38.82 25.88
C LEU A 681 -23.38 -37.37 25.90
N VAL A 682 -22.85 -36.89 24.77
CA VAL A 682 -22.43 -35.49 24.59
C VAL A 682 -23.43 -34.78 23.69
N LEU A 683 -24.26 -33.92 24.27
CA LEU A 683 -25.17 -33.03 23.54
C LEU A 683 -24.41 -31.77 23.14
N HIS A 684 -24.10 -31.65 21.85
CA HIS A 684 -23.47 -30.47 21.26
C HIS A 684 -24.54 -29.46 20.80
N LEU A 685 -24.21 -28.17 20.89
CA LEU A 685 -24.93 -27.09 20.21
C LEU A 685 -24.03 -26.46 19.17
N ASP A 686 -24.49 -26.30 17.92
CA ASP A 686 -23.73 -25.57 16.91
C ASP A 686 -23.42 -24.15 17.42
N ARG A 687 -22.13 -23.80 17.43
CA ARG A 687 -21.57 -22.54 17.98
C ARG A 687 -21.86 -22.27 19.46
N GLY A 688 -22.40 -23.25 20.19
CA GLY A 688 -22.71 -23.16 21.62
C GLY A 688 -21.75 -23.96 22.49
N LYS A 689 -22.23 -24.35 23.66
CA LYS A 689 -21.52 -25.20 24.65
C LYS A 689 -22.04 -26.63 24.66
N ASP A 690 -21.17 -27.56 25.04
CA ASP A 690 -21.52 -28.98 25.19
C ASP A 690 -22.17 -29.28 26.55
N TYR A 691 -23.02 -30.31 26.59
CA TYR A 691 -23.64 -30.83 27.81
C TYR A 691 -23.45 -32.35 27.89
N PHE A 692 -22.98 -32.80 29.03
CA PHE A 692 -22.75 -34.22 29.30
C PHE A 692 -23.95 -34.81 30.04
N LEU A 693 -24.48 -35.92 29.52
CA LEU A 693 -25.56 -36.70 30.14
C LEU A 693 -24.99 -38.05 30.58
N SER A 694 -25.10 -38.37 31.87
CA SER A 694 -24.68 -39.66 32.41
C SER A 694 -25.82 -40.67 32.34
N VAL A 695 -25.55 -41.83 31.76
CA VAL A 695 -26.48 -42.97 31.68
C VAL A 695 -25.89 -44.14 32.43
N SER A 696 -26.65 -44.68 33.37
CA SER A 696 -26.29 -45.82 34.23
C SER A 696 -27.44 -46.81 34.31
N GLY A 697 -27.20 -48.02 34.81
CA GLY A 697 -28.26 -48.99 35.03
C GLY A 697 -27.76 -50.39 35.40
N ASN A 698 -28.70 -51.30 35.66
CA ASN A 698 -28.40 -52.71 35.87
C ASN A 698 -29.15 -53.57 34.84
N TYR A 699 -28.40 -54.40 34.12
CA TYR A 699 -28.95 -55.45 33.27
C TYR A 699 -29.22 -56.70 34.09
N MET A 700 -30.36 -57.35 33.85
CA MET A 700 -30.70 -58.66 34.39
C MET A 700 -30.23 -59.75 33.41
N PRO A 701 -29.23 -60.58 33.76
CA PRO A 701 -28.77 -61.65 32.89
C PRO A 701 -29.91 -62.60 32.49
N SER A 702 -29.91 -63.05 31.25
CA SER A 702 -30.94 -63.97 30.75
C SER A 702 -30.35 -65.03 29.85
N CYS A 703 -31.00 -66.20 29.75
CA CYS A 703 -30.55 -67.27 28.85
C CYS A 703 -30.60 -66.83 27.37
N PHE A 704 -31.43 -65.83 27.06
CA PHE A 704 -31.47 -65.21 25.75
C PHE A 704 -30.25 -64.30 25.53
N GLY A 705 -29.67 -64.37 24.34
CA GLY A 705 -28.40 -63.72 24.02
C GLY A 705 -27.17 -64.57 24.35
N SER A 706 -27.28 -65.58 25.21
CA SER A 706 -26.20 -66.55 25.43
C SER A 706 -26.14 -67.57 24.29
N PRO A 707 -24.94 -68.01 23.85
CA PRO A 707 -24.80 -69.09 22.89
C PRO A 707 -25.40 -70.41 23.41
N ILE A 708 -26.02 -71.19 22.52
CA ILE A 708 -26.67 -72.46 22.90
C ILE A 708 -25.71 -73.45 23.56
N HIS A 709 -24.44 -73.47 23.15
CA HIS A 709 -23.43 -74.32 23.77
C HIS A 709 -23.19 -73.94 25.23
N THR A 710 -23.17 -72.65 25.56
CA THR A 710 -22.96 -72.15 26.94
C THR A 710 -24.12 -72.57 27.83
N LEU A 711 -25.35 -72.50 27.32
CA LEU A 711 -26.55 -72.92 28.04
C LEU A 711 -26.53 -74.41 28.39
N CYS A 712 -25.98 -75.27 27.52
CA CYS A 712 -25.84 -76.72 27.81
C CYS A 712 -24.94 -77.05 29.01
N TYR A 713 -24.08 -76.12 29.45
CA TYR A 713 -23.20 -76.30 30.61
C TYR A 713 -23.69 -75.56 31.87
N MET A 714 -24.75 -74.76 31.78
CA MET A 714 -25.39 -74.13 32.94
C MET A 714 -26.23 -75.16 33.70
N LYS A 715 -25.94 -75.35 34.99
CA LYS A 715 -26.67 -76.29 35.88
C LYS A 715 -27.76 -75.63 36.72
N GLU A 716 -27.77 -74.30 36.75
CA GLU A 716 -28.62 -73.44 37.57
C GLU A 716 -29.15 -72.29 36.68
N PRO A 717 -30.24 -71.60 37.05
CA PRO A 717 -30.71 -70.43 36.32
C PRO A 717 -29.62 -69.35 36.25
N ILE A 718 -29.48 -68.70 35.09
CA ILE A 718 -28.42 -67.69 34.86
C ILE A 718 -28.47 -66.49 35.82
N LEU A 719 -29.64 -66.21 36.43
CA LEU A 719 -29.79 -65.15 37.44
C LEU A 719 -29.14 -65.52 38.79
N ASP A 720 -29.00 -66.82 39.07
CA ASP A 720 -28.45 -67.35 40.32
C ASP A 720 -26.94 -67.66 40.18
N LEU A 721 -26.42 -67.72 38.95
CA LEU A 721 -25.01 -67.96 38.65
C LEU A 721 -24.15 -66.70 38.87
N PRO A 722 -22.98 -66.81 39.55
CA PRO A 722 -22.03 -65.71 39.64
C PRO A 722 -21.53 -65.23 38.27
N LEU A 723 -21.37 -63.92 38.11
CA LEU A 723 -20.88 -63.31 36.86
C LEU A 723 -19.57 -63.95 36.36
N GLU A 724 -18.64 -64.25 37.28
CA GLU A 724 -17.37 -64.90 36.95
C GLU A 724 -17.57 -66.30 36.37
N THR A 725 -18.56 -67.06 36.84
CA THR A 725 -18.93 -68.37 36.29
C THR A 725 -19.53 -68.24 34.90
N ILE A 726 -20.40 -67.25 34.66
CA ILE A 726 -20.98 -66.97 33.34
C ILE A 726 -19.87 -66.56 32.35
N ARG A 727 -18.97 -65.67 32.78
CA ARG A 727 -17.80 -65.21 32.00
C ARG A 727 -16.87 -66.38 31.65
N HIS A 728 -16.56 -67.25 32.61
CA HIS A 728 -15.79 -68.46 32.36
C HIS A 728 -16.49 -69.37 31.34
N LEU A 729 -17.78 -69.67 31.48
CA LEU A 729 -18.51 -70.53 30.53
C LEU A 729 -18.56 -69.95 29.10
N LEU A 730 -18.59 -68.63 28.96
CA LEU A 730 -18.55 -67.95 27.66
C LEU A 730 -17.13 -67.94 27.06
N ALA A 731 -16.08 -67.82 27.88
CA ALA A 731 -14.69 -67.81 27.41
C ALA A 731 -14.12 -69.22 27.11
N TYR A 732 -14.48 -70.23 27.92
CA TYR A 732 -13.83 -71.56 27.94
C TYR A 732 -13.92 -72.29 26.58
N LEU A 733 -15.02 -72.10 25.84
CA LEU A 733 -15.27 -72.79 24.58
C LEU A 733 -14.83 -72.01 23.33
N VAL A 734 -14.54 -70.71 23.43
CA VAL A 734 -13.86 -69.97 22.35
C VAL A 734 -12.46 -70.57 22.13
N ALA A 735 -11.76 -70.93 23.21
CA ALA A 735 -10.48 -71.64 23.16
C ALA A 735 -10.60 -73.02 22.50
N CYS A 736 -11.55 -73.87 22.95
CA CYS A 736 -11.75 -75.21 22.37
C CYS A 736 -12.18 -75.17 20.90
N CYS A 737 -12.98 -74.18 20.47
CA CYS A 737 -13.31 -74.01 19.05
C CYS A 737 -12.10 -73.59 18.20
N PHE A 738 -11.16 -72.83 18.77
CA PHE A 738 -9.90 -72.48 18.10
C PHE A 738 -8.99 -73.71 17.93
N GLU A 739 -8.87 -74.56 18.96
CA GLU A 739 -8.14 -75.83 18.87
C GLU A 739 -8.77 -76.78 17.81
N ALA A 740 -10.10 -76.89 17.76
CA ALA A 740 -10.79 -77.71 16.76
C ALA A 740 -10.54 -77.21 15.31
N GLN A 741 -10.42 -75.90 15.09
CA GLN A 741 -10.04 -75.33 13.78
C GLN A 741 -8.56 -75.55 13.41
N LEU A 742 -7.67 -75.60 14.41
CA LEU A 742 -6.26 -75.97 14.20
C LEU A 742 -6.10 -77.45 13.84
N VAL A 743 -6.79 -78.35 14.55
CA VAL A 743 -6.77 -79.80 14.28
C VAL A 743 -7.33 -80.12 12.89
N THR A 744 -8.42 -79.47 12.47
CA THR A 744 -8.99 -79.67 11.12
C THR A 744 -8.15 -79.08 9.98
N LYS A 745 -7.26 -78.10 10.26
CA LYS A 745 -6.22 -77.67 9.30
C LYS A 745 -5.04 -78.66 9.23
N SER A 746 -4.69 -79.31 10.33
CA SER A 746 -3.60 -80.31 10.36
C SER A 746 -3.97 -81.60 9.62
N LEU A 747 -5.25 -82.00 9.63
CA LEU A 747 -5.78 -83.16 8.89
C LEU A 747 -6.00 -82.92 7.38
N LYS A 748 -5.56 -81.78 6.85
CA LYS A 748 -5.63 -81.42 5.41
C LYS A 748 -4.25 -81.05 4.82
N ARG A 749 -3.16 -81.57 5.40
CA ARG A 749 -1.81 -81.55 4.83
C ARG A 749 -1.30 -82.97 4.62
#